data_AF-A0A387H4L0-F1
#
_entry.id   AF-A0A387H4L0-F1
#
_cell.length_a   1.000
_cell.length_b   1.000
_cell.length_c   1.000
_cell.angle_alpha   90.00
_cell.angle_beta   90.00
_cell.angle_gamma   90.00
#
_symmetry.space_group_name_H-M   'P 1'
#
loop_
_entity.id
_entity.type
_entity.pdbx_description
1 polymer ?
#
loop_
_entity_poly.entity_id
_entity_poly.type
_entity_poly.pdbx_seq_one_letter_code
_entity_poly.pdbx_strand_id
1 'polypeptide(L)'
;MVAGAVTAGLMSTVPAAATDTATTPIPLVSVAAIGDDEVFALAADHSAVYQWNGAGTDWVKVGGPAEDLYAGGAGLFATNRDSHKIYKYNGAPDQWTEIGNPGAEFAVTGDHLYGLSTDRTAVYEWTGTGTDWVKVGGPAQDLYAGGAGLFATNWETGRIYKYNDQPDQWSETGNAGAEFAVTGDHLYGLNPDRTAVYEWNGTGIDWTRIGGPAQNLYAGGAGLFATNPDTHNIYKYNGQPDGWDHVGEAGSSFAVGNVRLYGLAPDGNSVHQWNGQGTDWASLGAPVAPAAPRAEQPQASASSPAPTTPEPQDDPEPEGAQAPSADAPAEGDGTATSLAVTAKDELYMLAVDQSGVWHREQDGWRQLSGPAMAVYAGRLGVFATNPDTGLINKYNDRSDGSSPWGPISDAGGDFAVSGDSLYHLPANHSGVAEWHGDTWTQIGGPAKNIYAGGAGFFATNRETGHIYKYDGRPDQWTEVGGPGATFASGHDRLYGIATDHSAVYEWSGKGTTWTRIGGPAGNIYAGGAGLFATNPDTGHLYKYEGQPDQWTEVGGPGATFAVSDTHLYGLSPDHSTTYQWNGTGTDWTRIGGPADPIQEQLDEKLLNENCPPGQNCLQEYRDAKKILETSVTDWMKVNGYEASLNTLGINTILECVKDHDFSSCIEALADAGQTLLGVGAFKKTYRLKKQLDHLARDLPKFLDTLNKARAQYNKLQAIIALARAAKPHLPDQAGVPEHRRLAPQPDGTGTANKDKCGWAELEDVDKRNGNRATGITACLTQSYIDEHPGTETRIKITKPPGYDWAGRTAAHLGALPVNQNINACHLLGKKLSGSGTDPRNLATCARGANDWQTGSQQGDNNMKKYERDVADAVRGGQDVFYRVTATYSGRRTVPIGFRISAYGITPGGGPGIEINVFVSNTLAGRNLGMFNDQHTNRQIPTGSEA
;
A
#
# COMPACT_ATOMS: atom_id res chain seq x y z
N MET A 1 41.39 67.67 -42.81
CA MET A 1 42.17 66.42 -42.62
C MET A 1 41.22 65.28 -43.01
N VAL A 2 41.32 64.78 -44.25
CA VAL A 2 41.93 63.46 -44.62
C VAL A 2 41.14 62.31 -43.96
N ALA A 3 40.58 61.29 -44.60
CA ALA A 3 40.38 60.82 -45.99
C ALA A 3 39.24 59.76 -45.92
N GLY A 4 38.40 59.52 -46.95
CA GLY A 4 38.68 58.66 -48.12
C GLY A 4 38.17 57.23 -47.89
N ALA A 5 37.00 56.86 -48.44
CA ALA A 5 36.78 56.00 -49.63
C ALA A 5 36.52 54.52 -49.27
N VAL A 6 35.26 54.03 -49.36
CA VAL A 6 34.65 53.27 -50.48
C VAL A 6 35.29 51.90 -50.74
N THR A 7 34.53 50.82 -50.50
CA THR A 7 34.32 49.73 -51.48
C THR A 7 33.12 48.85 -51.10
N ALA A 8 32.21 48.69 -52.06
CA ALA A 8 31.19 47.64 -52.09
C ALA A 8 31.86 46.30 -52.46
N GLY A 9 31.39 45.21 -51.85
CA GLY A 9 31.86 43.85 -52.14
C GLY A 9 30.76 42.81 -51.91
N LEU A 10 30.20 42.37 -53.04
CA LEU A 10 29.60 41.06 -53.34
C LEU A 10 28.87 40.27 -52.22
N MET A 11 27.55 40.13 -52.41
CA MET A 11 26.77 39.04 -51.82
C MET A 11 27.26 37.70 -52.39
N SER A 12 28.07 36.98 -51.62
CA SER A 12 28.26 35.54 -51.76
C SER A 12 27.16 34.85 -50.97
N THR A 13 26.22 34.20 -51.67
CA THR A 13 25.27 33.25 -51.09
C THR A 13 26.05 32.09 -50.49
N VAL A 14 26.23 32.10 -49.17
CA VAL A 14 26.64 30.91 -48.42
C VAL A 14 25.43 29.96 -48.44
N PRO A 15 25.56 28.71 -48.89
CA PRO A 15 24.49 27.75 -48.73
C PRO A 15 24.21 27.62 -47.23
N ALA A 16 22.94 27.78 -46.84
CA ALA A 16 22.52 27.50 -45.48
C ALA A 16 23.05 26.10 -45.12
N ALA A 17 23.91 26.06 -44.10
CA ALA A 17 24.32 24.82 -43.48
C ALA A 17 23.05 24.02 -43.19
N ALA A 18 23.04 22.76 -43.64
CA ALA A 18 21.99 21.82 -43.31
C ALA A 18 21.73 21.92 -41.81
N THR A 19 20.52 22.32 -41.44
CA THR A 19 20.07 22.20 -40.05
C THR A 19 20.20 20.73 -39.69
N ASP A 20 21.11 20.41 -38.78
CA ASP A 20 21.20 19.11 -38.14
C ASP A 20 19.78 18.70 -37.75
N THR A 21 19.32 17.60 -38.34
CA THR A 21 18.07 16.97 -37.96
C THR A 21 18.18 16.65 -36.47
N ALA A 22 17.41 17.36 -35.64
CA ALA A 22 17.36 17.10 -34.20
C ALA A 22 16.92 15.65 -33.99
N THR A 23 17.88 14.78 -33.70
CA THR A 23 17.63 13.38 -33.36
C THR A 23 17.10 13.33 -31.94
N THR A 24 15.90 12.78 -31.75
CA THR A 24 15.28 12.68 -30.43
C THR A 24 16.05 11.65 -29.57
N PRO A 25 16.52 12.04 -28.36
CA PRO A 25 17.08 11.09 -27.40
C PRO A 25 16.06 10.02 -27.03
N ILE A 26 16.53 8.79 -26.83
CA ILE A 26 15.76 7.69 -26.26
C ILE A 26 15.80 7.88 -24.74
N PRO A 27 14.65 8.05 -24.05
CA PRO A 27 14.62 8.17 -22.61
C PRO A 27 15.15 6.90 -21.94
N LEU A 28 15.88 7.09 -20.84
CA LEU A 28 16.51 6.03 -20.06
C LEU A 28 15.92 6.01 -18.65
N VAL A 29 15.88 4.84 -18.02
CA VAL A 29 15.38 4.65 -16.63
C VAL A 29 16.51 4.34 -15.64
N SER A 30 17.58 3.69 -16.09
CA SER A 30 18.72 3.36 -15.24
C SER A 30 20.05 3.44 -15.99
N VAL A 31 21.11 3.66 -15.22
CA VAL A 31 22.50 3.62 -15.66
C VAL A 31 23.24 2.60 -14.80
N ALA A 32 24.17 1.85 -15.40
CA ALA A 32 25.01 0.86 -14.72
C ALA A 32 26.46 1.01 -15.17
N ALA A 33 27.41 0.70 -14.29
CA ALA A 33 28.83 0.70 -14.61
C ALA A 33 29.51 -0.55 -14.05
N ILE A 34 30.36 -1.20 -14.86
CA ILE A 34 31.16 -2.36 -14.42
C ILE A 34 32.59 -1.95 -14.05
N GLY A 35 33.40 -2.89 -13.57
CA GLY A 35 34.73 -2.63 -12.99
C GLY A 35 35.77 -1.89 -13.86
N ASP A 36 35.61 -1.85 -15.18
CA ASP A 36 36.48 -1.10 -16.10
C ASP A 36 35.87 0.25 -16.54
N ASP A 37 34.84 0.72 -15.82
CA ASP A 37 34.08 1.94 -16.13
C ASP A 37 33.37 1.90 -17.51
N GLU A 38 33.10 0.70 -18.04
CA GLU A 38 32.16 0.56 -19.16
C GLU A 38 30.74 0.89 -18.67
N VAL A 39 30.08 1.80 -19.38
CA VAL A 39 28.79 2.37 -18.97
C VAL A 39 27.68 1.79 -19.82
N PHE A 40 26.63 1.36 -19.15
CA PHE A 40 25.42 0.83 -19.75
C PHE A 40 24.21 1.63 -19.30
N ALA A 41 23.18 1.67 -20.15
CA ALA A 41 21.92 2.31 -19.81
C ALA A 41 20.73 1.49 -20.32
N LEU A 42 19.65 1.49 -19.55
CA LEU A 42 18.40 0.83 -19.90
C LEU A 42 17.40 1.85 -20.44
N ALA A 43 16.81 1.56 -21.60
CA ALA A 43 15.72 2.36 -22.14
C ALA A 43 14.54 2.39 -21.16
N ALA A 44 13.88 3.54 -21.01
CA ALA A 44 12.76 3.70 -20.09
C ALA A 44 11.54 2.83 -20.43
N ASP A 45 11.42 2.41 -21.70
CA ASP A 45 10.41 1.45 -22.14
C ASP A 45 10.86 -0.02 -21.98
N HIS A 46 12.02 -0.27 -21.39
CA HIS A 46 12.64 -1.58 -21.17
C HIS A 46 12.93 -2.38 -22.46
N SER A 47 12.91 -1.72 -23.63
CA SER A 47 13.06 -2.37 -24.94
C SER A 47 14.51 -2.70 -25.31
N ALA A 48 15.47 -2.00 -24.73
CA ALA A 48 16.86 -2.06 -25.14
C ALA A 48 17.85 -1.71 -24.02
N VAL A 49 19.00 -2.39 -24.06
CA VAL A 49 20.19 -2.07 -23.28
C VAL A 49 21.21 -1.44 -24.23
N TYR A 50 21.79 -0.31 -23.81
CA TYR A 50 22.79 0.42 -24.57
C TYR A 50 24.12 0.46 -23.82
N GLN A 51 25.23 0.42 -24.56
CA GLN A 51 26.58 0.62 -24.05
C GLN A 51 27.15 1.91 -24.64
N TRP A 52 27.75 2.75 -23.79
CA TRP A 52 28.50 3.91 -24.24
C TRP A 52 29.84 3.46 -24.85
N ASN A 53 30.19 4.00 -26.00
CA ASN A 53 31.35 3.54 -26.78
C ASN A 53 32.72 4.01 -26.24
N GLY A 54 32.75 4.76 -25.13
CA GLY A 54 33.98 5.28 -24.53
C GLY A 54 34.41 6.67 -25.01
N ALA A 55 33.72 7.29 -25.98
CA ALA A 55 34.07 8.62 -26.49
C ALA A 55 32.87 9.43 -26.98
N GLY A 56 32.79 10.70 -26.57
CA GLY A 56 31.73 11.60 -27.00
C GLY A 56 30.35 11.17 -26.50
N THR A 57 29.34 11.27 -27.35
CA THR A 57 27.93 11.04 -27.00
C THR A 57 27.32 9.81 -27.67
N ASP A 58 28.16 8.87 -28.10
CA ASP A 58 27.77 7.76 -28.95
C ASP A 58 27.44 6.51 -28.12
N TRP A 59 26.26 5.95 -28.38
CA TRP A 59 25.74 4.75 -27.71
C TRP A 59 25.39 3.66 -28.71
N VAL A 60 25.72 2.42 -28.37
CA VAL A 60 25.45 1.24 -29.20
C VAL A 60 24.45 0.36 -28.48
N LYS A 61 23.39 -0.08 -29.18
CA LYS A 61 22.47 -1.09 -28.64
C LYS A 61 23.23 -2.41 -28.49
N VAL A 62 23.21 -2.99 -27.30
CA VAL A 62 23.90 -4.24 -26.98
C VAL A 62 22.96 -5.38 -26.62
N GLY A 63 21.67 -5.12 -26.42
CA GLY A 63 20.66 -6.16 -26.20
C GLY A 63 19.29 -5.61 -25.84
N GLY A 64 18.47 -6.45 -25.21
CA GLY A 64 17.10 -6.18 -24.78
C GLY A 64 16.06 -7.08 -25.46
N PRO A 65 14.81 -7.15 -24.94
CA PRO A 65 14.29 -6.39 -23.80
C PRO A 65 14.84 -6.86 -22.44
N ALA A 66 14.95 -5.94 -21.49
CA ALA A 66 15.47 -6.20 -20.15
C ALA A 66 14.63 -5.47 -19.09
N GLU A 67 14.35 -6.14 -17.97
CA GLU A 67 13.67 -5.56 -16.82
C GLU A 67 14.63 -4.72 -16.00
N ASP A 68 15.75 -5.30 -15.55
CA ASP A 68 16.77 -4.62 -14.75
C ASP A 68 18.20 -4.94 -15.22
N LEU A 69 19.14 -4.08 -14.82
CA LEU A 69 20.57 -4.24 -15.03
C LEU A 69 21.30 -4.44 -13.70
N TYR A 70 22.21 -5.39 -13.66
CA TYR A 70 23.06 -5.69 -12.52
C TYR A 70 24.51 -5.64 -12.97
N ALA A 71 25.29 -4.74 -12.37
CA ALA A 71 26.66 -4.47 -12.77
C ALA A 71 27.60 -4.55 -11.57
N GLY A 72 28.78 -5.10 -11.80
CA GLY A 72 29.85 -5.20 -10.81
C GLY A 72 31.13 -5.69 -11.46
N GLY A 73 32.10 -6.15 -10.66
CA GLY A 73 33.35 -6.67 -11.20
C GLY A 73 33.17 -7.99 -11.99
N ALA A 74 32.17 -8.79 -11.65
CA ALA A 74 31.87 -10.04 -12.37
C ALA A 74 31.30 -9.83 -13.79
N GLY A 75 30.93 -8.59 -14.14
CA GLY A 75 30.42 -8.20 -15.45
C GLY A 75 29.03 -7.55 -15.40
N LEU A 76 28.39 -7.48 -16.57
CA LEU A 76 27.02 -7.00 -16.74
C LEU A 76 26.04 -8.17 -16.87
N PHE A 77 24.97 -8.09 -16.11
CA PHE A 77 23.86 -9.03 -16.14
C PHE A 77 22.54 -8.28 -16.30
N ALA A 78 21.53 -8.96 -16.83
CA ALA A 78 20.21 -8.39 -17.00
C ALA A 78 19.12 -9.45 -16.82
N THR A 79 18.03 -9.10 -16.15
CA THR A 79 16.81 -9.91 -16.17
C THR A 79 16.04 -9.63 -17.45
N ASN A 80 15.56 -10.68 -18.11
CA ASN A 80 14.71 -10.53 -19.28
C ASN A 80 13.30 -10.11 -18.86
N ARG A 81 12.73 -9.10 -19.51
CA ARG A 81 11.43 -8.52 -19.16
C ARG A 81 10.26 -9.50 -19.12
N ASP A 82 10.22 -10.44 -20.06
CA ASP A 82 9.05 -11.31 -20.22
C ASP A 82 9.18 -12.60 -19.42
N SER A 83 10.39 -13.15 -19.35
CA SER A 83 10.66 -14.43 -18.69
C SER A 83 11.21 -14.29 -17.27
N HIS A 84 11.63 -13.09 -16.88
CA HIS A 84 12.35 -12.77 -15.64
C HIS A 84 13.67 -13.54 -15.42
N LYS A 85 14.12 -14.31 -16.42
CA LYS A 85 15.37 -15.08 -16.35
C LYS A 85 16.59 -14.17 -16.40
N ILE A 86 17.68 -14.61 -15.79
CA ILE A 86 18.94 -13.85 -15.69
C ILE A 86 19.90 -14.22 -16.84
N TYR A 87 20.43 -13.20 -17.50
CA TYR A 87 21.38 -13.31 -18.61
C TYR A 87 22.68 -12.59 -18.29
N LYS A 88 23.80 -13.14 -18.76
CA LYS A 88 25.12 -12.50 -18.74
C LYS A 88 25.45 -11.91 -20.11
N TYR A 89 25.97 -10.68 -20.13
CA TYR A 89 26.52 -10.07 -21.33
C TYR A 89 27.92 -10.61 -21.66
N ASN A 90 28.17 -10.97 -22.91
CA ASN A 90 29.42 -11.59 -23.35
C ASN A 90 30.44 -10.60 -23.96
N GLY A 91 30.20 -9.29 -23.84
CA GLY A 91 31.12 -8.25 -24.32
C GLY A 91 31.01 -7.91 -25.81
N ALA A 92 29.97 -8.39 -26.50
CA ALA A 92 29.68 -8.03 -27.90
C ALA A 92 28.18 -7.80 -28.11
N PRO A 93 27.76 -6.88 -29.00
CA PRO A 93 26.35 -6.58 -29.24
C PRO A 93 25.50 -7.83 -29.52
N ASP A 94 24.33 -7.89 -28.88
CA ASP A 94 23.37 -8.99 -28.94
C ASP A 94 23.91 -10.37 -28.51
N GLN A 95 25.09 -10.42 -27.86
CA GLN A 95 25.65 -11.66 -27.30
C GLN A 95 25.34 -11.75 -25.81
N TRP A 96 24.25 -12.43 -25.48
CA TRP A 96 23.81 -12.70 -24.11
C TRP A 96 23.66 -14.21 -23.90
N THR A 97 24.07 -14.70 -22.73
CA THR A 97 23.91 -16.11 -22.35
C THR A 97 22.94 -16.20 -21.19
N GLU A 98 21.91 -17.04 -21.30
CA GLU A 98 21.04 -17.40 -20.19
C GLU A 98 21.89 -18.13 -19.14
N ILE A 99 21.90 -17.62 -17.92
CA ILE A 99 22.69 -18.20 -16.82
C ILE A 99 21.83 -18.65 -15.65
N GLY A 100 20.51 -18.41 -15.65
CA GLY A 100 19.67 -18.84 -14.54
C GLY A 100 18.20 -18.54 -14.70
N ASN A 101 17.44 -19.12 -13.78
CA ASN A 101 16.00 -18.88 -13.63
C ASN A 101 15.73 -17.50 -12.98
N PRO A 102 14.46 -17.07 -12.92
CA PRO A 102 14.10 -15.86 -12.20
C PRO A 102 14.55 -15.90 -10.73
N GLY A 103 14.91 -14.72 -10.22
CA GLY A 103 15.22 -14.46 -8.82
C GLY A 103 14.41 -13.28 -8.33
N ALA A 104 14.25 -13.16 -7.01
CA ALA A 104 13.65 -11.96 -6.41
C ALA A 104 14.60 -10.75 -6.46
N GLU A 105 15.90 -11.01 -6.50
CA GLU A 105 16.96 -10.00 -6.57
C GLU A 105 18.28 -10.66 -7.00
N PHE A 106 19.16 -9.88 -7.65
CA PHE A 106 20.52 -10.29 -7.97
C PHE A 106 21.52 -9.25 -7.47
N ALA A 107 22.68 -9.71 -6.99
CA ALA A 107 23.73 -8.85 -6.47
C ALA A 107 25.10 -9.29 -7.00
N VAL A 108 25.90 -8.31 -7.47
CA VAL A 108 27.18 -8.57 -8.14
C VAL A 108 28.33 -8.08 -7.28
N THR A 109 29.28 -8.96 -6.97
CA THR A 109 30.53 -8.59 -6.28
C THR A 109 31.65 -8.34 -7.31
N GLY A 110 32.91 -8.29 -6.85
CA GLY A 110 34.07 -8.17 -7.73
C GLY A 110 34.24 -9.32 -8.73
N ASP A 111 33.80 -10.52 -8.38
CA ASP A 111 34.06 -11.74 -9.14
C ASP A 111 32.90 -12.75 -9.13
N HIS A 112 31.91 -12.58 -8.25
CA HIS A 112 30.75 -13.48 -8.12
C HIS A 112 29.43 -12.78 -8.41
N LEU A 113 28.47 -13.55 -8.91
CA LEU A 113 27.06 -13.18 -9.02
C LEU A 113 26.25 -14.01 -8.02
N TYR A 114 25.42 -13.32 -7.24
CA TYR A 114 24.49 -13.93 -6.31
C TYR A 114 23.05 -13.65 -6.72
N GLY A 115 22.16 -14.57 -6.40
CA GLY A 115 20.74 -14.48 -6.67
C GLY A 115 19.94 -14.92 -5.45
N LEU A 116 18.94 -14.13 -5.11
CA LEU A 116 17.92 -14.48 -4.13
C LEU A 116 16.79 -15.21 -4.86
N SER A 117 16.36 -16.37 -4.34
CA SER A 117 15.23 -17.10 -4.93
C SER A 117 13.97 -16.23 -5.00
N THR A 118 13.07 -16.48 -5.95
CA THR A 118 11.82 -15.72 -6.12
C THR A 118 10.94 -15.70 -4.87
N ASP A 119 11.02 -16.74 -4.04
CA ASP A 119 10.33 -16.84 -2.76
C ASP A 119 11.14 -16.29 -1.57
N ARG A 120 12.33 -15.72 -1.84
CA ARG A 120 13.28 -15.14 -0.88
C ARG A 120 13.78 -16.11 0.21
N THR A 121 13.67 -17.42 -0.02
CA THR A 121 14.03 -18.46 0.98
C THR A 121 15.48 -18.91 0.94
N ALA A 122 16.23 -18.57 -0.11
CA ALA A 122 17.62 -18.98 -0.25
C ALA A 122 18.43 -18.04 -1.13
N VAL A 123 19.69 -17.85 -0.75
CA VAL A 123 20.71 -17.15 -1.52
C VAL A 123 21.55 -18.17 -2.27
N TYR A 124 21.75 -17.95 -3.56
CA TYR A 124 22.53 -18.78 -4.46
C TYR A 124 23.69 -17.99 -5.06
N GLU A 125 24.80 -18.67 -5.30
CA GLU A 125 25.94 -18.16 -6.06
C GLU A 125 26.00 -18.87 -7.41
N TRP A 126 26.17 -18.10 -8.48
CA TRP A 126 26.39 -18.65 -9.81
C TRP A 126 27.80 -19.23 -9.92
N THR A 127 27.91 -20.45 -10.43
CA THR A 127 29.20 -21.16 -10.55
C THR A 127 30.17 -20.55 -11.58
N GLY A 128 29.71 -19.57 -12.36
CA GLY A 128 30.47 -19.00 -13.47
C GLY A 128 30.32 -19.75 -14.79
N THR A 129 29.62 -20.89 -14.81
CA THR A 129 29.46 -21.73 -16.01
C THR A 129 28.02 -22.18 -16.20
N GLY A 130 27.51 -22.03 -17.42
CA GLY A 130 26.16 -22.48 -17.79
C GLY A 130 25.08 -21.90 -16.86
N THR A 131 24.13 -22.75 -16.49
CA THR A 131 22.99 -22.41 -15.62
C THR A 131 23.14 -23.00 -14.22
N ASP A 132 24.37 -23.31 -13.78
CA ASP A 132 24.61 -23.99 -12.51
C ASP A 132 24.80 -22.98 -11.37
N TRP A 133 24.03 -23.16 -10.30
CA TRP A 133 24.03 -22.32 -9.10
C TRP A 133 24.19 -23.18 -7.85
N VAL A 134 24.93 -22.68 -6.86
CA VAL A 134 25.17 -23.33 -5.58
C VAL A 134 24.49 -22.53 -4.48
N LYS A 135 23.75 -23.20 -3.60
CA LYS A 135 23.14 -22.54 -2.45
C LYS A 135 24.22 -22.11 -1.46
N VAL A 136 24.21 -20.84 -1.07
CA VAL A 136 25.19 -20.25 -0.16
C VAL A 136 24.56 -19.69 1.12
N GLY A 137 23.25 -19.46 1.15
CA GLY A 137 22.56 -18.95 2.33
C GLY A 137 21.07 -19.29 2.39
N GLY A 138 20.49 -19.02 3.55
CA GLY A 138 19.05 -19.17 3.83
C GLY A 138 18.22 -17.96 3.42
N PRO A 139 17.04 -17.77 4.03
CA PRO A 139 16.14 -16.67 3.71
C PRO A 139 16.77 -15.30 3.95
N ALA A 140 16.58 -14.40 3.01
CA ALA A 140 17.04 -13.01 3.08
C ALA A 140 15.92 -12.09 2.59
N GLN A 141 15.86 -10.86 3.12
CA GLN A 141 15.05 -9.81 2.53
C GLN A 141 15.75 -9.33 1.28
N ASP A 142 16.88 -8.63 1.42
CA ASP A 142 17.58 -8.02 0.28
C ASP A 142 19.06 -8.43 0.25
N LEU A 143 19.68 -8.31 -0.92
CA LEU A 143 21.09 -8.59 -1.16
C LEU A 143 21.87 -7.31 -1.46
N TYR A 144 23.03 -7.16 -0.82
CA TYR A 144 23.94 -6.05 -1.05
C TYR A 144 25.32 -6.59 -1.38
N ALA A 145 25.90 -6.17 -2.49
CA ALA A 145 27.18 -6.69 -2.95
C ALA A 145 28.10 -5.56 -3.43
N GLY A 146 29.40 -5.79 -3.22
CA GLY A 146 30.48 -4.92 -3.67
C GLY A 146 31.81 -5.62 -3.47
N GLY A 147 32.92 -4.88 -3.50
CA GLY A 147 34.25 -5.47 -3.26
C GLY A 147 34.45 -5.97 -1.82
N ALA A 148 33.74 -5.39 -0.85
CA ALA A 148 33.79 -5.85 0.56
C ALA A 148 33.09 -7.20 0.79
N GLY A 149 32.40 -7.74 -0.23
CA GLY A 149 31.75 -9.04 -0.24
C GLY A 149 30.23 -8.96 -0.41
N LEU A 150 29.58 -10.09 -0.16
CA LEU A 150 28.13 -10.23 -0.16
C LEU A 150 27.57 -10.03 1.25
N PHE A 151 26.49 -9.27 1.32
CA PHE A 151 25.70 -9.05 2.52
C PHE A 151 24.22 -9.32 2.22
N ALA A 152 23.49 -9.71 3.24
CA ALA A 152 22.06 -9.98 3.15
C ALA A 152 21.35 -9.49 4.40
N THR A 153 20.17 -8.89 4.23
CA THR A 153 19.31 -8.52 5.35
C THR A 153 18.40 -9.69 5.72
N ASN A 154 18.14 -9.89 7.00
CA ASN A 154 17.23 -10.91 7.47
C ASN A 154 15.77 -10.42 7.31
N TRP A 155 14.92 -11.23 6.68
CA TRP A 155 13.52 -10.88 6.39
C TRP A 155 12.61 -10.67 7.60
N GLU A 156 12.96 -11.22 8.77
CA GLU A 156 12.17 -11.04 9.99
C GLU A 156 12.60 -9.81 10.79
N THR A 157 13.90 -9.49 10.77
CA THR A 157 14.51 -8.53 11.70
C THR A 157 15.14 -7.31 11.02
N GLY A 158 15.34 -7.35 9.70
CA GLY A 158 16.10 -6.37 8.93
C GLY A 158 17.60 -6.36 9.21
N ARG A 159 18.10 -7.15 10.18
CA ARG A 159 19.53 -7.20 10.54
C ARG A 159 20.39 -7.62 9.36
N ILE A 160 21.58 -7.03 9.23
CA ILE A 160 22.49 -7.29 8.12
C ILE A 160 23.56 -8.33 8.49
N TYR A 161 23.75 -9.29 7.60
CA TYR A 161 24.71 -10.39 7.72
C TYR A 161 25.69 -10.37 6.56
N LYS A 162 26.97 -10.63 6.84
CA LYS A 162 28.03 -10.81 5.84
C LYS A 162 28.20 -12.29 5.53
N TYR A 163 28.34 -12.61 4.24
CA TYR A 163 28.75 -13.94 3.79
C TYR A 163 30.24 -14.18 4.05
N ASN A 164 30.59 -15.37 4.57
CA ASN A 164 31.95 -15.74 4.95
C ASN A 164 32.63 -16.67 3.93
N ASP A 165 32.22 -16.59 2.66
CA ASP A 165 32.82 -17.33 1.53
C ASP A 165 32.77 -18.86 1.70
N GLN A 166 31.82 -19.34 2.51
CA GLN A 166 31.53 -20.76 2.70
C GLN A 166 30.03 -20.99 2.80
N PRO A 167 29.46 -22.03 2.17
CA PRO A 167 28.03 -22.30 2.20
C PRO A 167 27.45 -22.29 3.62
N ASP A 168 26.35 -21.56 3.79
CA ASP A 168 25.62 -21.36 5.04
C ASP A 168 26.45 -20.74 6.19
N GLN A 169 27.61 -20.12 5.90
CA GLN A 169 28.40 -19.38 6.88
C GLN A 169 28.15 -17.87 6.73
N TRP A 170 27.43 -17.30 7.68
CA TRP A 170 27.07 -15.89 7.71
C TRP A 170 27.36 -15.29 9.10
N SER A 171 27.92 -14.09 9.13
CA SER A 171 28.20 -13.35 10.37
C SER A 171 27.30 -12.13 10.46
N GLU A 172 26.63 -11.96 11.60
CA GLU A 172 25.88 -10.73 11.87
C GLU A 172 26.84 -9.54 11.89
N THR A 173 26.49 -8.48 11.17
CA THR A 173 27.31 -7.28 11.06
C THR A 173 26.62 -6.04 11.60
N GLY A 174 25.30 -6.03 11.77
CA GLY A 174 24.59 -4.85 12.25
C GLY A 174 23.08 -5.01 12.39
N ASN A 175 22.47 -3.96 12.93
CA ASN A 175 21.01 -3.84 13.02
C ASN A 175 20.37 -3.53 11.67
N ALA A 176 19.04 -3.42 11.65
CA ALA A 176 18.31 -2.98 10.47
C ALA A 176 18.70 -1.56 10.03
N GLY A 177 18.72 -1.36 8.72
CA GLY A 177 18.91 -0.07 8.05
C GLY A 177 17.78 0.18 7.06
N ALA A 178 17.59 1.44 6.67
CA ALA A 178 16.73 1.80 5.55
C ALA A 178 17.35 1.35 4.21
N GLU A 179 18.68 1.32 4.14
CA GLU A 179 19.46 0.98 2.97
C GLU A 179 20.90 0.66 3.35
N PHE A 180 21.56 -0.20 2.59
CA PHE A 180 22.97 -0.49 2.73
C PHE A 180 23.70 -0.30 1.40
N ALA A 181 24.97 0.07 1.46
CA ALA A 181 25.80 0.26 0.27
C ALA A 181 27.19 -0.31 0.50
N VAL A 182 27.70 -1.06 -0.49
CA VAL A 182 28.94 -1.82 -0.38
C VAL A 182 29.96 -1.28 -1.37
N THR A 183 31.07 -0.76 -0.87
CA THR A 183 32.19 -0.27 -1.69
C THR A 183 33.19 -1.40 -1.96
N GLY A 184 34.36 -1.05 -2.51
CA GLY A 184 35.47 -1.98 -2.70
C GLY A 184 35.93 -2.69 -1.42
N ASP A 185 35.79 -2.05 -0.26
CA ASP A 185 36.40 -2.50 1.00
C ASP A 185 35.56 -2.20 2.26
N HIS A 186 34.52 -1.38 2.17
CA HIS A 186 33.67 -0.99 3.30
C HIS A 186 32.17 -1.28 3.06
N LEU A 187 31.45 -1.49 4.15
CA LEU A 187 29.99 -1.55 4.22
C LEU A 187 29.47 -0.29 4.92
N TYR A 188 28.48 0.34 4.30
CA TYR A 188 27.79 1.51 4.84
C TYR A 188 26.30 1.22 4.99
N GLY A 189 25.67 1.90 5.96
CA GLY A 189 24.27 1.73 6.30
C GLY A 189 23.62 3.05 6.61
N LEU A 190 22.46 3.29 6.01
CA LEU A 190 21.55 4.36 6.39
C LEU A 190 20.59 3.80 7.44
N ASN A 191 20.46 4.46 8.59
CA ASN A 191 19.56 3.99 9.63
C ASN A 191 18.09 4.02 9.17
N PRO A 192 17.18 3.25 9.82
CA PRO A 192 15.80 3.08 9.34
C PRO A 192 14.98 4.36 9.16
N ASP A 193 15.28 5.41 9.93
CA ASP A 193 14.63 6.72 9.84
C ASP A 193 15.33 7.70 8.88
N ARG A 194 16.38 7.24 8.19
CA ARG A 194 17.20 7.99 7.24
C ARG A 194 17.87 9.25 7.81
N THR A 195 18.08 9.32 9.12
CA THR A 195 18.66 10.49 9.80
C THR A 195 20.20 10.50 9.88
N ALA A 196 20.86 9.38 9.64
CA ALA A 196 22.32 9.29 9.70
C ALA A 196 22.90 8.11 8.90
N VAL A 197 24.06 8.36 8.30
CA VAL A 197 24.88 7.35 7.61
C VAL A 197 25.95 6.81 8.56
N TYR A 198 26.12 5.49 8.57
CA TYR A 198 27.07 4.75 9.38
C TYR A 198 28.00 3.90 8.52
N GLU A 199 29.22 3.72 8.99
CA GLU A 199 30.24 2.83 8.43
C GLU A 199 30.47 1.66 9.39
N TRP A 200 30.47 0.44 8.86
CA TRP A 200 30.76 -0.76 9.65
C TRP A 200 32.26 -0.87 9.91
N ASN A 201 32.66 -1.14 11.15
CA ASN A 201 34.07 -1.18 11.54
C ASN A 201 34.84 -2.42 11.03
N GLY A 202 34.22 -3.25 10.19
CA GLY A 202 34.85 -4.42 9.55
C GLY A 202 34.84 -5.72 10.37
N THR A 203 34.44 -5.67 11.64
CA THR A 203 34.31 -6.87 12.50
C THR A 203 33.18 -6.71 13.52
N GLY A 204 32.50 -7.81 13.84
CA GLY A 204 31.41 -7.80 14.82
C GLY A 204 30.24 -6.93 14.36
N ILE A 205 29.57 -6.29 15.32
CA ILE A 205 28.35 -5.50 15.09
C ILE A 205 28.53 -4.00 15.35
N ASP A 206 29.78 -3.53 15.38
CA ASP A 206 30.09 -2.15 15.71
C ASP A 206 30.10 -1.25 14.46
N TRP A 207 29.43 -0.10 14.58
CA TRP A 207 29.29 0.88 13.51
C TRP A 207 29.67 2.27 14.02
N THR A 208 30.27 3.07 13.14
CA THR A 208 30.65 4.44 13.42
C THR A 208 29.79 5.38 12.58
N ARG A 209 29.22 6.42 13.21
CA ARG A 209 28.45 7.44 12.47
C ARG A 209 29.41 8.28 11.64
N ILE A 210 29.13 8.43 10.34
CA ILE A 210 29.95 9.18 9.39
C ILE A 210 29.22 10.32 8.68
N GLY A 211 27.89 10.42 8.81
CA GLY A 211 27.13 11.47 8.14
C GLY A 211 25.74 11.71 8.73
N GLY A 212 25.15 12.82 8.29
CA GLY A 212 23.77 13.21 8.61
C GLY A 212 22.72 12.52 7.71
N PRO A 213 21.51 13.11 7.63
CA PRO A 213 20.42 12.56 6.83
C PRO A 213 20.78 12.40 5.36
N ALA A 214 20.33 11.30 4.75
CA ALA A 214 20.53 11.00 3.34
C ALA A 214 19.25 10.36 2.77
N GLN A 215 18.95 10.63 1.50
CA GLN A 215 17.86 9.96 0.79
C GLN A 215 18.30 8.57 0.36
N ASN A 216 19.32 8.44 -0.50
CA ASN A 216 19.82 7.16 -0.98
C ASN A 216 21.34 7.05 -0.82
N LEU A 217 21.88 5.83 -0.83
CA LEU A 217 23.30 5.55 -0.82
C LEU A 217 23.74 4.91 -2.15
N TYR A 218 24.88 5.36 -2.68
CA TYR A 218 25.48 4.78 -3.88
C TYR A 218 26.93 4.44 -3.60
N ALA A 219 27.34 3.21 -3.92
CA ALA A 219 28.68 2.74 -3.63
C ALA A 219 29.27 1.98 -4.82
N GLY A 220 30.59 2.08 -4.96
CA GLY A 220 31.39 1.39 -5.96
C GLY A 220 32.87 1.61 -5.67
N GLY A 221 33.74 1.39 -6.67
CA GLY A 221 35.18 1.60 -6.50
C GLY A 221 35.54 3.08 -6.29
N ALA A 222 34.75 4.01 -6.83
CA ALA A 222 35.02 5.45 -6.69
C ALA A 222 34.73 6.01 -5.28
N GLY A 223 34.08 5.21 -4.41
CA GLY A 223 33.77 5.52 -3.02
C GLY A 223 32.27 5.47 -2.71
N LEU A 224 31.91 6.04 -1.55
CA LEU A 224 30.53 6.21 -1.10
C LEU A 224 29.99 7.59 -1.50
N PHE A 225 28.77 7.59 -2.02
CA PHE A 225 28.00 8.79 -2.35
C PHE A 225 26.62 8.71 -1.69
N ALA A 226 26.04 9.87 -1.42
CA ALA A 226 24.70 9.97 -0.85
C ALA A 226 23.95 11.16 -1.47
N THR A 227 22.64 11.03 -1.60
CA THR A 227 21.78 12.13 -2.03
C THR A 227 21.17 12.85 -0.83
N ASN A 228 21.07 14.17 -0.89
CA ASN A 228 20.43 14.96 0.15
C ASN A 228 18.89 14.73 0.13
N PRO A 229 18.21 14.55 1.27
CA PRO A 229 16.77 14.30 1.31
C PRO A 229 15.90 15.47 0.88
N ASP A 230 16.38 16.70 1.02
CA ASP A 230 15.62 17.91 0.67
C ASP A 230 15.91 18.38 -0.76
N THR A 231 17.17 18.34 -1.18
CA THR A 231 17.59 18.89 -2.48
C THR A 231 17.85 17.83 -3.54
N HIS A 232 17.99 16.57 -3.16
CA HIS A 232 18.43 15.45 -4.01
C HIS A 232 19.84 15.61 -4.62
N ASN A 233 20.59 16.65 -4.26
CA ASN A 233 21.98 16.83 -4.70
C ASN A 233 22.86 15.69 -4.20
N ILE A 234 23.85 15.31 -5.00
CA ILE A 234 24.76 14.22 -4.71
C ILE A 234 26.04 14.72 -4.03
N TYR A 235 26.43 14.01 -2.98
CA TYR A 235 27.61 14.27 -2.16
C TYR A 235 28.49 13.03 -2.09
N LYS A 236 29.81 13.21 -2.03
CA LYS A 236 30.79 12.14 -1.84
C LYS A 236 31.36 12.18 -0.44
N TYR A 237 31.44 11.01 0.20
CA TYR A 237 32.13 10.89 1.48
C TYR A 237 33.65 11.04 1.28
N ASN A 238 34.29 11.92 2.06
CA ASN A 238 35.71 12.21 1.94
C ASN A 238 36.60 11.44 2.94
N GLY A 239 36.00 10.52 3.70
CA GLY A 239 36.71 9.68 4.67
C GLY A 239 36.91 10.32 6.05
N GLN A 240 36.29 11.47 6.32
CA GLN A 240 36.24 12.08 7.66
C GLN A 240 34.81 12.06 8.20
N PRO A 241 34.58 11.84 9.51
CA PRO A 241 33.24 11.92 10.10
C PRO A 241 32.56 13.26 9.78
N ASP A 242 31.33 13.20 9.28
CA ASP A 242 30.54 14.33 8.76
C ASP A 242 31.21 15.10 7.59
N GLY A 243 32.24 14.52 6.97
CA GLY A 243 32.95 15.06 5.81
C GLY A 243 32.36 14.59 4.48
N TRP A 244 31.53 15.45 3.89
CA TRP A 244 30.84 15.17 2.63
C TRP A 244 31.06 16.33 1.64
N ASP A 245 31.66 16.03 0.50
CA ASP A 245 31.94 17.01 -0.54
C ASP A 245 30.78 17.04 -1.54
N HIS A 246 30.26 18.22 -1.86
CA HIS A 246 29.23 18.37 -2.89
C HIS A 246 29.79 18.02 -4.27
N VAL A 247 29.14 17.09 -4.95
CA VAL A 247 29.58 16.54 -6.24
C VAL A 247 28.68 16.96 -7.40
N GLY A 248 27.38 17.21 -7.16
CA GLY A 248 26.49 17.62 -8.23
C GLY A 248 25.05 17.78 -7.81
N GLU A 249 24.23 18.26 -8.74
CA GLU A 249 22.79 18.42 -8.56
C GLU A 249 22.04 17.08 -8.61
N ALA A 250 20.73 17.15 -8.44
CA ALA A 250 19.84 16.00 -8.51
C ALA A 250 19.92 15.24 -9.86
N GLY A 251 19.87 13.91 -9.77
CA GLY A 251 19.73 12.99 -10.89
C GLY A 251 18.65 11.96 -10.57
N SER A 252 18.07 11.33 -11.60
CA SER A 252 17.05 10.28 -11.43
C SER A 252 17.66 8.94 -11.00
N SER A 253 18.92 8.68 -11.36
CA SER A 253 19.67 7.49 -10.97
C SER A 253 21.18 7.77 -11.02
N PHE A 254 21.96 7.06 -10.21
CA PHE A 254 23.41 7.15 -10.20
C PHE A 254 24.05 5.76 -10.20
N ALA A 255 25.15 5.62 -10.95
CA ALA A 255 25.99 4.43 -10.95
C ALA A 255 27.42 4.80 -10.56
N VAL A 256 27.97 4.06 -9.60
CA VAL A 256 29.35 4.25 -9.15
C VAL A 256 30.21 3.15 -9.77
N GLY A 257 31.07 3.55 -10.70
CA GLY A 257 32.04 2.66 -11.32
C GLY A 257 33.28 2.50 -10.44
N ASN A 258 34.38 2.09 -11.07
CA ASN A 258 35.63 1.80 -10.37
C ASN A 258 36.38 3.08 -9.96
N VAL A 259 36.42 4.10 -10.83
CA VAL A 259 37.02 5.40 -10.49
C VAL A 259 36.12 6.58 -10.79
N ARG A 260 34.93 6.35 -11.38
CA ARG A 260 33.99 7.39 -11.82
C ARG A 260 32.61 7.24 -11.21
N LEU A 261 31.88 8.35 -11.22
CA LEU A 261 30.46 8.42 -10.92
C LEU A 261 29.72 8.83 -12.20
N TYR A 262 28.62 8.15 -12.48
CA TYR A 262 27.72 8.43 -13.59
C TYR A 262 26.34 8.78 -13.05
N GLY A 263 25.70 9.80 -13.62
CA GLY A 263 24.40 10.29 -13.22
C GLY A 263 23.47 10.35 -14.42
N LEU A 264 22.27 9.82 -14.26
CA LEU A 264 21.19 10.00 -15.21
C LEU A 264 20.48 11.32 -14.89
N ALA A 265 20.31 12.17 -15.90
CA ALA A 265 19.61 13.44 -15.74
C ALA A 265 18.17 13.20 -15.25
N PRO A 266 17.57 14.14 -14.49
CA PRO A 266 16.21 14.00 -13.96
C PRO A 266 15.13 13.71 -15.01
N ASP A 267 15.36 14.13 -16.26
CA ASP A 267 14.46 13.90 -17.39
C ASP A 267 14.70 12.58 -18.14
N GLY A 268 15.71 11.81 -17.74
CA GLY A 268 16.10 10.53 -18.36
C GLY A 268 16.75 10.66 -19.73
N ASN A 269 17.01 11.87 -20.24
CA ASN A 269 17.42 12.08 -21.64
C ASN A 269 18.93 12.22 -21.84
N SER A 270 19.72 12.13 -20.76
CA SER A 270 21.18 12.17 -20.87
C SER A 270 21.86 11.54 -19.65
N VAL A 271 22.94 10.82 -19.91
CA VAL A 271 23.88 10.34 -18.90
C VAL A 271 25.04 11.33 -18.81
N HIS A 272 25.50 11.59 -17.60
CA HIS A 272 26.62 12.48 -17.31
C HIS A 272 27.67 11.74 -16.49
N GLN A 273 28.93 12.07 -16.71
CA GLN A 273 30.07 11.53 -15.99
C GLN A 273 30.71 12.63 -15.13
N TRP A 274 30.88 12.37 -13.84
CA TRP A 274 31.64 13.23 -12.96
C TRP A 274 33.15 13.11 -13.25
N ASN A 275 33.85 14.24 -13.32
CA ASN A 275 35.27 14.26 -13.66
C ASN A 275 36.21 13.87 -12.50
N GLY A 276 35.68 13.63 -11.31
CA GLY A 276 36.43 13.21 -10.12
C GLY A 276 36.75 14.32 -9.13
N GLN A 277 36.46 15.60 -9.41
CA GLN A 277 36.68 16.72 -8.50
C GLN A 277 35.62 17.82 -8.62
N GLY A 278 35.18 18.36 -7.46
CA GLY A 278 34.21 19.45 -7.43
C GLY A 278 32.87 19.06 -8.07
N THR A 279 32.23 20.00 -8.75
CA THR A 279 30.88 19.85 -9.31
C THR A 279 30.87 19.76 -10.84
N ASP A 280 31.98 19.34 -11.45
CA ASP A 280 32.16 19.34 -12.89
C ASP A 280 31.75 18.00 -13.51
N TRP A 281 30.77 18.05 -14.41
CA TRP A 281 30.22 16.89 -15.11
C TRP A 281 30.37 17.04 -16.62
N ALA A 282 30.76 15.94 -17.29
CA ALA A 282 30.80 15.84 -18.74
C ALA A 282 29.59 15.03 -19.23
N SER A 283 28.82 15.59 -20.15
CA SER A 283 27.69 14.86 -20.74
C SER A 283 28.18 13.75 -21.66
N LEU A 284 27.64 12.54 -21.46
CA LEU A 284 27.78 11.39 -22.35
C LEU A 284 26.60 11.28 -23.33
N GLY A 285 25.65 12.22 -23.30
CA GLY A 285 24.43 12.18 -24.10
C GLY A 285 23.54 10.98 -23.76
N ALA A 286 22.71 10.58 -24.72
CA ALA A 286 21.87 9.39 -24.66
C ALA A 286 21.79 8.76 -26.05
N PRO A 287 21.39 7.48 -26.17
CA PRO A 287 21.08 6.87 -27.46
C PRO A 287 20.04 7.71 -28.21
N VAL A 288 20.17 7.79 -29.54
CA VAL A 288 19.25 8.55 -30.39
C VAL A 288 18.51 7.64 -31.35
N ALA A 289 17.22 7.89 -31.54
CA ALA A 289 16.44 7.15 -32.54
C ALA A 289 16.87 7.56 -33.96
N PRO A 290 16.98 6.63 -34.93
CA PRO A 290 17.19 6.98 -36.32
C PRO A 290 16.06 7.91 -36.79
N ALA A 291 16.39 8.99 -37.49
CA ALA A 291 15.39 9.88 -38.06
C ALA A 291 14.44 9.08 -38.95
N ALA A 292 13.14 9.13 -38.65
CA ALA A 292 12.13 8.45 -39.46
C ALA A 292 12.27 8.89 -40.94
N PRO A 293 12.32 7.96 -41.91
CA PRO A 293 12.34 8.33 -43.31
C PRO A 293 11.09 9.17 -43.61
N ARG A 294 11.30 10.36 -44.16
CA ARG A 294 10.23 11.30 -44.52
C ARG A 294 9.25 10.57 -45.46
N ALA A 295 8.01 10.41 -45.03
CA ALA A 295 6.94 9.92 -45.89
C ALA A 295 6.86 10.82 -47.13
N GLU A 296 7.22 10.27 -48.30
CA GLU A 296 6.98 10.91 -49.59
C GLU A 296 5.48 11.15 -49.73
N GLN A 297 5.09 12.41 -49.88
CA GLN A 297 3.72 12.78 -50.20
C GLN A 297 3.31 12.09 -51.51
N PRO A 298 2.15 11.43 -51.59
CA PRO A 298 1.69 10.83 -52.83
C PRO A 298 1.45 11.93 -53.88
N GLN A 299 2.27 11.95 -54.93
CA GLN A 299 1.97 12.73 -56.12
C GLN A 299 0.71 12.17 -56.78
N ALA A 300 -0.26 13.06 -57.00
CA ALA A 300 -1.45 12.78 -57.79
C ALA A 300 -1.06 12.28 -59.19
N SER A 301 -1.48 11.07 -59.53
CA SER A 301 -1.38 10.52 -60.88
C SER A 301 -2.71 9.92 -61.31
N ALA A 302 -3.03 10.11 -62.59
CA ALA A 302 -4.35 10.09 -63.17
C ALA A 302 -4.88 8.70 -63.59
N SER A 303 -6.21 8.56 -63.50
CA SER A 303 -7.16 7.83 -64.37
C SER A 303 -6.83 6.45 -65.00
N SER A 304 -7.72 5.49 -64.64
CA SER A 304 -8.32 4.37 -65.43
C SER A 304 -7.58 3.03 -65.57
N PRO A 305 -8.29 1.89 -65.78
CA PRO A 305 -9.65 1.49 -65.37
C PRO A 305 -9.71 0.11 -64.66
N ALA A 306 -10.91 -0.26 -64.19
CA ALA A 306 -11.24 -1.51 -63.47
C ALA A 306 -10.98 -2.82 -64.23
N PRO A 307 -10.85 -3.94 -63.50
CA PRO A 307 -11.49 -5.19 -63.91
C PRO A 307 -12.29 -5.88 -62.79
N THR A 308 -13.57 -6.11 -63.11
CA THR A 308 -14.38 -7.34 -62.92
C THR A 308 -14.24 -8.21 -61.67
N THR A 309 -15.35 -8.26 -60.93
CA THR A 309 -15.82 -9.32 -60.04
C THR A 309 -15.97 -10.68 -60.75
N PRO A 310 -15.70 -11.80 -60.05
CA PRO A 310 -16.46 -13.04 -60.21
C PRO A 310 -17.22 -13.44 -58.92
N GLU A 311 -18.38 -14.06 -59.14
CA GLU A 311 -19.32 -14.66 -58.17
C GLU A 311 -18.77 -15.93 -57.47
N PRO A 312 -19.45 -16.44 -56.40
CA PRO A 312 -18.90 -17.36 -55.41
C PRO A 312 -19.05 -18.85 -55.80
N GLN A 313 -18.15 -19.69 -55.27
CA GLN A 313 -18.31 -21.15 -55.22
C GLN A 313 -18.08 -21.67 -53.79
N ASP A 314 -18.97 -22.57 -53.38
CA ASP A 314 -19.05 -23.27 -52.10
C ASP A 314 -17.85 -24.21 -51.81
N ASP A 315 -17.36 -24.16 -50.55
CA ASP A 315 -16.89 -25.19 -49.60
C ASP A 315 -16.09 -26.44 -50.08
N PRO A 316 -15.07 -26.93 -49.30
CA PRO A 316 -15.23 -27.27 -47.89
C PRO A 316 -14.04 -27.03 -46.93
N GLU A 317 -14.38 -27.09 -45.64
CA GLU A 317 -13.57 -27.17 -44.42
C GLU A 317 -12.30 -28.05 -44.52
N PRO A 318 -11.21 -27.63 -43.88
CA PRO A 318 -10.43 -28.59 -43.10
C PRO A 318 -10.08 -28.11 -41.68
N GLU A 319 -10.08 -29.09 -40.78
CA GLU A 319 -9.65 -29.07 -39.39
C GLU A 319 -8.21 -28.55 -39.19
N GLY A 320 -8.01 -27.86 -38.06
CA GLY A 320 -6.82 -28.04 -37.22
C GLY A 320 -5.62 -27.11 -37.46
N ALA A 321 -5.65 -25.92 -36.86
CA ALA A 321 -4.44 -25.29 -36.29
C ALA A 321 -4.84 -24.30 -35.19
N GLN A 322 -4.69 -24.71 -33.93
CA GLN A 322 -4.72 -23.82 -32.77
C GLN A 322 -3.55 -22.82 -32.90
N ALA A 323 -3.87 -21.54 -33.08
CA ALA A 323 -2.96 -20.46 -32.74
C ALA A 323 -3.04 -20.23 -31.22
N PRO A 324 -1.92 -20.09 -30.50
CA PRO A 324 -1.94 -19.85 -29.07
C PRO A 324 -2.57 -18.49 -28.78
N SER A 325 -3.67 -18.51 -28.02
CA SER A 325 -4.25 -17.32 -27.38
C SER A 325 -3.25 -16.78 -26.36
N ALA A 326 -2.71 -15.59 -26.63
CA ALA A 326 -1.95 -14.83 -25.66
C ALA A 326 -2.93 -14.25 -24.63
N ASP A 327 -3.22 -15.04 -23.59
CA ASP A 327 -3.74 -14.55 -22.33
C ASP A 327 -2.64 -13.77 -21.62
N ALA A 328 -2.77 -12.44 -21.59
CA ALA A 328 -2.07 -11.57 -20.66
C ALA A 328 -3.14 -10.93 -19.76
N PRO A 329 -3.34 -11.40 -18.51
CA PRO A 329 -4.23 -10.75 -17.58
C PRO A 329 -3.57 -9.45 -17.13
N ALA A 330 -4.16 -8.33 -17.52
CA ALA A 330 -3.79 -7.04 -16.99
C ALA A 330 -4.35 -6.89 -15.56
N GLU A 331 -3.45 -6.56 -14.63
CA GLU A 331 -3.71 -6.25 -13.24
C GLU A 331 -4.76 -5.13 -13.12
N GLY A 332 -5.94 -5.49 -12.66
CA GLY A 332 -6.76 -4.60 -11.84
C GLY A 332 -6.40 -4.91 -10.41
N ASP A 333 -5.70 -4.00 -9.75
CA ASP A 333 -5.41 -4.10 -8.33
C ASP A 333 -6.73 -4.12 -7.56
N GLY A 334 -7.16 -5.31 -7.16
CA GLY A 334 -8.30 -5.52 -6.26
C GLY A 334 -7.96 -5.12 -4.82
N THR A 335 -7.38 -3.94 -4.62
CA THR A 335 -7.25 -3.35 -3.28
C THR A 335 -8.65 -3.06 -2.77
N ALA A 336 -9.06 -3.81 -1.75
CA ALA A 336 -10.39 -3.69 -1.19
C ALA A 336 -10.61 -2.27 -0.62
N THR A 337 -11.64 -1.57 -1.11
CA THR A 337 -11.93 -0.19 -0.69
C THR A 337 -12.15 -0.12 0.81
N SER A 338 -11.21 0.49 1.53
CA SER A 338 -11.19 0.57 3.00
C SER A 338 -11.71 1.91 3.55
N LEU A 339 -11.89 2.91 2.68
CA LEU A 339 -12.43 4.22 3.00
C LEU A 339 -13.40 4.64 1.88
N ALA A 340 -14.61 5.08 2.24
CA ALA A 340 -15.59 5.56 1.29
C ALA A 340 -16.32 6.78 1.86
N VAL A 341 -16.65 7.75 1.01
CA VAL A 341 -17.38 8.96 1.42
C VAL A 341 -18.48 9.27 0.42
N THR A 342 -19.64 9.73 0.91
CA THR A 342 -20.68 10.25 0.02
C THR A 342 -20.39 11.69 -0.37
N ALA A 343 -21.05 12.16 -1.43
CA ALA A 343 -21.07 13.57 -1.81
C ALA A 343 -21.47 14.52 -0.65
N LYS A 344 -22.22 14.04 0.36
CA LYS A 344 -22.68 14.82 1.52
C LYS A 344 -21.81 14.70 2.77
N ASP A 345 -20.56 14.26 2.62
CA ASP A 345 -19.62 14.06 3.73
C ASP A 345 -20.00 12.94 4.72
N GLU A 346 -20.81 11.97 4.30
CA GLU A 346 -21.04 10.77 5.12
C GLU A 346 -19.87 9.80 4.91
N LEU A 347 -19.05 9.67 5.95
CA LEU A 347 -17.78 8.95 5.90
C LEU A 347 -17.91 7.54 6.48
N TYR A 348 -17.40 6.57 5.72
CA TYR A 348 -17.40 5.16 6.06
C TYR A 348 -16.00 4.58 5.97
N MET A 349 -15.69 3.67 6.88
CA MET A 349 -14.41 3.01 6.95
C MET A 349 -14.59 1.52 7.22
N LEU A 350 -13.72 0.70 6.63
CA LEU A 350 -13.54 -0.67 7.02
C LEU A 350 -12.50 -0.75 8.14
N ALA A 351 -12.80 -1.47 9.22
CA ALA A 351 -11.79 -1.72 10.25
C ALA A 351 -10.57 -2.44 9.64
N VAL A 352 -9.38 -2.19 10.19
CA VAL A 352 -8.11 -2.79 9.71
C VAL A 352 -8.17 -4.32 9.68
N ASP A 353 -8.81 -4.92 10.69
CA ASP A 353 -9.01 -6.36 10.81
C ASP A 353 -10.23 -6.88 10.01
N GLN A 354 -10.83 -6.01 9.19
CA GLN A 354 -12.03 -6.26 8.40
C GLN A 354 -13.24 -6.70 9.24
N SER A 355 -13.23 -6.46 10.57
CA SER A 355 -14.29 -6.89 11.49
C SER A 355 -15.63 -6.20 11.26
N GLY A 356 -15.64 -5.09 10.54
CA GLY A 356 -16.86 -4.50 10.02
C GLY A 356 -16.72 -3.13 9.41
N VAL A 357 -17.82 -2.65 8.83
CA VAL A 357 -17.97 -1.30 8.29
C VAL A 357 -18.42 -0.37 9.40
N TRP A 358 -17.78 0.79 9.48
CA TRP A 358 -18.02 1.84 10.46
C TRP A 358 -18.43 3.13 9.76
N HIS A 359 -19.30 3.89 10.42
CA HIS A 359 -19.77 5.19 9.97
C HIS A 359 -19.37 6.28 10.96
N ARG A 360 -18.85 7.39 10.47
CA ARG A 360 -18.54 8.56 11.29
C ARG A 360 -19.82 9.34 11.59
N GLU A 361 -20.17 9.41 12.87
CA GLU A 361 -21.27 10.27 13.36
C GLU A 361 -20.70 11.60 13.89
N GLN A 362 -21.49 12.44 14.58
CA GLN A 362 -20.96 13.70 15.14
C GLN A 362 -19.93 13.43 16.27
N ASP A 363 -20.21 12.49 17.16
CA ASP A 363 -19.44 12.29 18.41
C ASP A 363 -18.52 11.04 18.40
N GLY A 364 -18.48 10.29 17.30
CA GLY A 364 -17.56 9.15 17.17
C GLY A 364 -17.84 8.26 15.95
N TRP A 365 -17.30 7.04 15.98
CA TRP A 365 -17.53 6.00 14.97
C TRP A 365 -18.56 4.98 15.46
N ARG A 366 -19.56 4.67 14.63
CA ARG A 366 -20.57 3.63 14.88
C ARG A 366 -20.40 2.47 13.91
N GLN A 367 -20.30 1.24 14.43
CA GLN A 367 -20.29 0.05 13.59
C GLN A 367 -21.66 -0.17 12.93
N LEU A 368 -21.68 -0.34 11.61
CA LEU A 368 -22.87 -0.60 10.81
C LEU A 368 -23.05 -2.07 10.44
N SER A 369 -21.95 -2.82 10.33
CA SER A 369 -21.96 -4.23 9.93
C SER A 369 -20.93 -5.06 10.68
N GLY A 370 -21.14 -6.38 10.66
CA GLY A 370 -20.06 -7.34 10.89
C GLY A 370 -19.08 -7.37 9.71
N PRO A 371 -18.23 -8.41 9.60
CA PRO A 371 -17.09 -8.41 8.69
C PRO A 371 -17.43 -8.06 7.24
N ALA A 372 -16.56 -7.31 6.58
CA ALA A 372 -16.71 -6.88 5.19
C ALA A 372 -15.35 -6.83 4.49
N MET A 373 -15.30 -7.13 3.20
CA MET A 373 -14.05 -7.02 2.43
C MET A 373 -13.79 -5.61 1.94
N ALA A 374 -14.85 -4.90 1.53
CA ALA A 374 -14.78 -3.55 0.98
C ALA A 374 -16.04 -2.78 1.36
N VAL A 375 -15.93 -1.44 1.41
CA VAL A 375 -17.04 -0.52 1.60
C VAL A 375 -17.15 0.45 0.43
N TYR A 376 -18.38 0.73 -0.01
CA TYR A 376 -18.71 1.71 -1.05
C TYR A 376 -19.85 2.60 -0.57
N ALA A 377 -19.84 3.88 -0.98
CA ALA A 377 -20.85 4.84 -0.57
C ALA A 377 -21.26 5.78 -1.72
N GLY A 378 -22.54 6.14 -1.79
CA GLY A 378 -23.07 7.18 -2.67
C GLY A 378 -24.50 7.56 -2.28
N ARG A 379 -25.24 8.33 -3.09
CA ARG A 379 -26.60 8.80 -2.68
C ARG A 379 -27.61 7.66 -2.57
N LEU A 380 -27.35 6.53 -3.24
CA LEU A 380 -28.17 5.31 -3.12
C LEU A 380 -28.00 4.58 -1.78
N GLY A 381 -26.99 4.94 -0.99
CA GLY A 381 -26.69 4.37 0.32
C GLY A 381 -25.29 3.77 0.41
N VAL A 382 -25.13 2.91 1.41
CA VAL A 382 -23.87 2.22 1.72
C VAL A 382 -23.94 0.78 1.26
N PHE A 383 -22.86 0.31 0.67
CA PHE A 383 -22.73 -1.05 0.18
C PHE A 383 -21.46 -1.68 0.75
N ALA A 384 -21.51 -2.97 1.03
CA ALA A 384 -20.39 -3.71 1.56
C ALA A 384 -20.31 -5.09 0.91
N THR A 385 -19.09 -5.52 0.60
CA THR A 385 -18.85 -6.87 0.09
C THR A 385 -18.79 -7.84 1.25
N ASN A 386 -19.68 -8.82 1.26
CA ASN A 386 -19.69 -9.88 2.27
C ASN A 386 -18.42 -10.75 2.13
N PRO A 387 -17.67 -10.99 3.22
CA PRO A 387 -16.40 -11.71 3.16
C PRO A 387 -16.55 -13.22 2.96
N ASP A 388 -17.71 -13.78 3.31
CA ASP A 388 -17.98 -15.21 3.19
C ASP A 388 -18.51 -15.58 1.81
N THR A 389 -19.39 -14.72 1.26
CA THR A 389 -20.12 -15.00 0.03
C THR A 389 -19.61 -14.22 -1.16
N GLY A 390 -18.86 -13.13 -0.96
CA GLY A 390 -18.49 -12.18 -2.01
C GLY A 390 -19.66 -11.37 -2.56
N LEU A 391 -20.88 -11.56 -2.03
CA LEU A 391 -22.08 -10.83 -2.45
C LEU A 391 -21.97 -9.38 -1.98
N ILE A 392 -22.42 -8.46 -2.82
CA ILE A 392 -22.61 -7.08 -2.38
C ILE A 392 -23.92 -6.96 -1.65
N ASN A 393 -23.83 -6.48 -0.43
CA ASN A 393 -24.98 -6.16 0.39
C ASN A 393 -25.20 -4.65 0.39
N LYS A 394 -26.46 -4.24 0.23
CA LYS A 394 -26.90 -2.88 0.47
C LYS A 394 -27.35 -2.72 1.93
N TYR A 395 -26.90 -1.66 2.58
CA TYR A 395 -27.45 -1.22 3.86
C TYR A 395 -28.80 -0.54 3.65
N ASN A 396 -29.82 -1.06 4.30
CA ASN A 396 -31.15 -0.46 4.39
C ASN A 396 -31.46 -0.26 5.86
N ASP A 397 -31.62 0.99 6.28
CA ASP A 397 -32.03 1.30 7.65
C ASP A 397 -33.46 0.79 7.88
N ARG A 398 -33.61 -0.21 8.75
CA ARG A 398 -34.90 -0.88 9.02
C ARG A 398 -35.20 -0.81 10.50
N SER A 399 -36.32 -0.19 10.83
CA SER A 399 -36.83 -0.06 12.20
C SER A 399 -37.50 -1.34 12.74
N ASP A 400 -37.55 -2.42 11.95
CA ASP A 400 -38.32 -3.64 12.24
C ASP A 400 -37.49 -4.79 12.87
N GLY A 401 -36.19 -4.58 13.07
CA GLY A 401 -35.28 -5.57 13.67
C GLY A 401 -34.82 -6.69 12.73
N SER A 402 -35.17 -6.65 11.43
CA SER A 402 -34.58 -7.52 10.42
C SER A 402 -33.14 -7.10 10.07
N SER A 403 -32.33 -8.01 9.50
CA SER A 403 -30.97 -7.67 9.07
C SER A 403 -31.00 -6.45 8.14
N PRO A 404 -30.30 -5.35 8.48
CA PRO A 404 -30.29 -4.15 7.65
C PRO A 404 -29.51 -4.35 6.35
N TRP A 405 -28.74 -5.43 6.24
CA TRP A 405 -27.97 -5.79 5.04
C TRP A 405 -28.70 -6.84 4.21
N GLY A 406 -28.94 -6.53 2.93
CA GLY A 406 -29.55 -7.44 1.97
C GLY A 406 -28.71 -7.55 0.70
N PRO A 407 -28.53 -8.77 0.14
CA PRO A 407 -27.75 -8.97 -1.07
C PRO A 407 -28.45 -8.32 -2.26
N ILE A 408 -27.69 -7.62 -3.10
CA ILE A 408 -28.20 -6.98 -4.30
C ILE A 408 -27.58 -7.54 -5.57
N SER A 409 -26.42 -8.20 -5.53
CA SER A 409 -25.73 -8.78 -6.70
C SER A 409 -25.22 -10.19 -6.44
N ASP A 410 -24.75 -10.85 -7.50
CA ASP A 410 -23.94 -12.07 -7.40
C ASP A 410 -22.56 -11.80 -6.77
N ALA A 411 -21.84 -12.87 -6.47
CA ALA A 411 -20.56 -12.83 -5.77
C ALA A 411 -19.42 -12.33 -6.67
N GLY A 412 -18.69 -11.32 -6.19
CA GLY A 412 -17.49 -10.78 -6.84
C GLY A 412 -17.74 -9.82 -8.01
N GLY A 413 -16.67 -9.09 -8.39
CA GLY A 413 -16.69 -8.07 -9.44
C GLY A 413 -16.46 -6.66 -8.90
N ASP A 414 -16.20 -5.73 -9.82
CA ASP A 414 -15.98 -4.31 -9.51
C ASP A 414 -17.31 -3.56 -9.44
N PHE A 415 -17.34 -2.53 -8.60
CA PHE A 415 -18.52 -1.69 -8.41
C PHE A 415 -18.12 -0.23 -8.42
N ALA A 416 -18.98 0.57 -9.04
CA ALA A 416 -18.79 2.00 -9.09
C ALA A 416 -20.12 2.69 -8.80
N VAL A 417 -20.08 3.74 -7.96
CA VAL A 417 -21.27 4.50 -7.56
C VAL A 417 -21.16 5.90 -8.15
N SER A 418 -22.18 6.36 -8.90
CA SER A 418 -22.29 7.76 -9.34
C SER A 418 -23.63 8.30 -8.88
N GLY A 419 -23.62 9.28 -7.97
CA GLY A 419 -24.83 9.98 -7.54
C GLY A 419 -25.98 9.04 -7.18
N ASP A 420 -26.91 8.87 -8.11
CA ASP A 420 -28.16 8.11 -7.99
C ASP A 420 -28.14 6.73 -8.67
N SER A 421 -26.99 6.29 -9.20
CA SER A 421 -26.81 5.01 -9.89
C SER A 421 -25.68 4.16 -9.28
N LEU A 422 -25.87 2.85 -9.34
CA LEU A 422 -24.88 1.84 -8.95
C LEU A 422 -24.61 0.95 -10.16
N TYR A 423 -23.33 0.78 -10.47
CA TYR A 423 -22.86 -0.03 -11.59
C TYR A 423 -22.06 -1.22 -11.09
N HIS A 424 -22.14 -2.31 -11.86
CA HIS A 424 -21.46 -3.57 -11.58
C HIS A 424 -20.76 -4.09 -12.82
N LEU A 425 -19.53 -4.56 -12.63
CA LEU A 425 -18.78 -5.37 -13.56
C LEU A 425 -18.52 -6.72 -12.88
N PRO A 426 -19.17 -7.83 -13.28
CA PRO A 426 -18.96 -9.13 -12.67
C PRO A 426 -17.51 -9.59 -12.80
N ALA A 427 -17.04 -10.44 -11.88
CA ALA A 427 -15.66 -10.92 -11.82
C ALA A 427 -15.15 -11.64 -13.10
N ASN A 428 -16.05 -12.08 -13.99
CA ASN A 428 -15.71 -12.66 -15.29
C ASN A 428 -15.58 -11.60 -16.41
N HIS A 429 -15.80 -10.33 -16.08
CA HIS A 429 -15.77 -9.17 -16.98
C HIS A 429 -16.68 -9.35 -18.21
N SER A 430 -17.82 -10.04 -18.06
CA SER A 430 -18.67 -10.41 -19.20
C SER A 430 -19.59 -9.30 -19.72
N GLY A 431 -19.85 -8.27 -18.91
CA GLY A 431 -20.77 -7.20 -19.27
C GLY A 431 -21.01 -6.24 -18.12
N VAL A 432 -21.21 -4.97 -18.42
CA VAL A 432 -21.48 -3.93 -17.41
C VAL A 432 -22.98 -3.83 -17.16
N ALA A 433 -23.40 -3.73 -15.91
CA ALA A 433 -24.80 -3.61 -15.51
C ALA A 433 -25.07 -2.40 -14.62
N GLU A 434 -26.27 -1.83 -14.73
CA GLU A 434 -26.80 -0.77 -13.86
C GLU A 434 -27.94 -1.30 -12.98
N TRP A 435 -27.95 -0.87 -11.72
CA TRP A 435 -28.95 -1.27 -10.74
C TRP A 435 -30.16 -0.33 -10.72
N HIS A 436 -31.38 -0.88 -10.82
CA HIS A 436 -32.64 -0.13 -10.76
C HIS A 436 -33.49 -0.46 -9.53
N GLY A 437 -32.85 -0.77 -8.40
CA GLY A 437 -33.50 -0.96 -7.10
C GLY A 437 -33.83 -2.43 -6.76
N ASP A 438 -34.36 -3.20 -7.71
CA ASP A 438 -34.66 -4.63 -7.53
C ASP A 438 -34.02 -5.52 -8.60
N THR A 439 -33.55 -4.93 -9.69
CA THR A 439 -33.07 -5.63 -10.88
C THR A 439 -31.80 -4.98 -11.42
N TRP A 440 -30.96 -5.81 -12.04
CA TRP A 440 -29.81 -5.36 -12.83
C TRP A 440 -30.17 -5.38 -14.30
N THR A 441 -29.88 -4.28 -14.99
CA THR A 441 -29.98 -4.21 -16.45
C THR A 441 -28.59 -4.17 -17.03
N GLN A 442 -28.28 -5.09 -17.93
CA GLN A 442 -27.02 -5.02 -18.68
C GLN A 442 -27.07 -3.79 -19.60
N ILE A 443 -26.07 -2.93 -19.47
CA ILE A 443 -25.96 -1.66 -20.20
C ILE A 443 -24.78 -1.63 -21.18
N GLY A 444 -23.88 -2.62 -21.13
CA GLY A 444 -22.78 -2.75 -22.08
C GLY A 444 -22.14 -4.13 -22.09
N GLY A 445 -21.27 -4.36 -23.08
CA GLY A 445 -20.47 -5.57 -23.24
C GLY A 445 -19.27 -5.66 -22.28
N PRO A 446 -18.35 -6.61 -22.52
CA PRO A 446 -17.16 -6.82 -21.70
C PRO A 446 -16.32 -5.55 -21.50
N ALA A 447 -15.92 -5.30 -20.26
CA ALA A 447 -15.07 -4.17 -19.90
C ALA A 447 -13.91 -4.63 -19.01
N LYS A 448 -12.77 -3.93 -19.07
CA LYS A 448 -11.65 -4.17 -18.16
C LYS A 448 -11.93 -3.57 -16.78
N ASN A 449 -12.21 -2.27 -16.72
CA ASN A 449 -12.48 -1.52 -15.49
C ASN A 449 -13.71 -0.62 -15.66
N ILE A 450 -14.31 -0.20 -14.55
CA ILE A 450 -15.42 0.76 -14.50
C ILE A 450 -15.13 1.93 -13.57
N TYR A 451 -15.59 3.13 -13.93
CA TYR A 451 -15.37 4.37 -13.17
C TYR A 451 -16.66 5.19 -13.14
N ALA A 452 -17.05 5.68 -11.97
CA ALA A 452 -18.29 6.42 -11.80
C ALA A 452 -18.06 7.66 -10.91
N GLY A 453 -18.71 8.75 -11.26
CA GLY A 453 -18.63 10.03 -10.54
C GLY A 453 -19.58 11.04 -11.16
N GLY A 454 -19.46 12.32 -10.78
CA GLY A 454 -20.35 13.38 -11.28
C GLY A 454 -20.19 13.65 -12.79
N ALA A 455 -19.00 13.42 -13.35
CA ALA A 455 -18.74 13.56 -14.79
C ALA A 455 -19.44 12.48 -15.64
N GLY A 456 -19.94 11.42 -14.99
CA GLY A 456 -20.66 10.32 -15.61
C GLY A 456 -20.09 8.96 -15.26
N PHE A 457 -20.58 7.96 -16.00
CA PHE A 457 -20.16 6.57 -15.91
C PHE A 457 -19.30 6.20 -17.12
N PHE A 458 -18.18 5.54 -16.84
CA PHE A 458 -17.16 5.19 -17.83
C PHE A 458 -16.72 3.75 -17.65
N ALA A 459 -16.32 3.13 -18.75
CA ALA A 459 -15.78 1.79 -18.77
C ALA A 459 -14.62 1.72 -19.77
N THR A 460 -13.60 0.93 -19.45
CA THR A 460 -12.50 0.67 -20.39
C THR A 460 -12.76 -0.60 -21.17
N ASN A 461 -12.46 -0.57 -22.46
CA ASN A 461 -12.52 -1.75 -23.31
C ASN A 461 -11.58 -2.83 -22.77
N ARG A 462 -12.06 -4.09 -22.76
CA ARG A 462 -11.32 -5.23 -22.20
C ARG A 462 -9.99 -5.51 -22.91
N GLU A 463 -9.95 -5.32 -24.22
CA GLU A 463 -8.82 -5.70 -25.08
C GLU A 463 -7.87 -4.52 -25.29
N THR A 464 -8.42 -3.33 -25.58
CA THR A 464 -7.61 -2.15 -25.96
C THR A 464 -7.31 -1.22 -24.80
N GLY A 465 -8.08 -1.30 -23.71
CA GLY A 465 -8.01 -0.35 -22.59
C GLY A 465 -8.58 1.04 -22.90
N HIS A 466 -9.06 1.31 -24.12
CA HIS A 466 -9.67 2.59 -24.48
C HIS A 466 -10.87 2.89 -23.57
N ILE A 467 -11.04 4.16 -23.18
CA ILE A 467 -12.10 4.58 -22.26
C ILE A 467 -13.33 5.07 -23.02
N TYR A 468 -14.50 4.59 -22.59
CA TYR A 468 -15.81 4.91 -23.14
C TYR A 468 -16.70 5.51 -22.06
N LYS A 469 -17.51 6.51 -22.44
CA LYS A 469 -18.53 7.12 -21.61
C LYS A 469 -19.89 6.52 -21.93
N TYR A 470 -20.67 6.20 -20.90
CA TYR A 470 -22.06 5.77 -21.04
C TYR A 470 -22.97 6.96 -21.38
N ASP A 471 -23.83 6.77 -22.39
CA ASP A 471 -24.74 7.81 -22.89
C ASP A 471 -26.16 7.73 -22.28
N GLY A 472 -26.35 6.88 -21.26
CA GLY A 472 -27.61 6.76 -20.52
C GLY A 472 -28.64 5.83 -21.18
N ARG A 473 -28.24 5.03 -22.17
CA ARG A 473 -29.08 4.00 -22.80
C ARG A 473 -28.27 2.72 -23.01
N PRO A 474 -28.87 1.52 -22.82
CA PRO A 474 -28.17 0.26 -23.03
C PRO A 474 -27.46 0.20 -24.40
N ASP A 475 -26.23 -0.28 -24.39
CA ASP A 475 -25.34 -0.41 -25.55
C ASP A 475 -25.06 0.91 -26.31
N GLN A 476 -25.27 2.07 -25.67
CA GLN A 476 -24.87 3.37 -26.19
C GLN A 476 -23.70 3.92 -25.40
N TRP A 477 -22.53 3.85 -26.04
CA TRP A 477 -21.24 4.23 -25.48
C TRP A 477 -20.47 5.08 -26.48
N THR A 478 -19.91 6.18 -26.00
CA THR A 478 -19.07 7.06 -26.81
C THR A 478 -17.62 6.91 -26.36
N GLU A 479 -16.70 6.65 -27.29
CA GLU A 479 -15.26 6.63 -27.00
C GLU A 479 -14.80 8.04 -26.61
N VAL A 480 -14.11 8.15 -25.47
CA VAL A 480 -13.62 9.42 -24.95
C VAL A 480 -12.11 9.49 -24.84
N GLY A 481 -11.38 8.38 -25.00
CA GLY A 481 -9.91 8.38 -24.97
C GLY A 481 -9.27 7.02 -25.15
N GLY A 482 -7.95 7.03 -25.33
CA GLY A 482 -7.12 5.82 -25.33
C GLY A 482 -6.92 5.22 -23.93
N PRO A 483 -6.05 4.21 -23.79
CA PRO A 483 -5.80 3.57 -22.51
C PRO A 483 -5.08 4.49 -21.52
N GLY A 484 -5.33 4.26 -20.24
CA GLY A 484 -4.65 4.91 -19.11
C GLY A 484 -4.40 3.89 -18.00
N ALA A 485 -3.46 4.19 -17.11
CA ALA A 485 -3.18 3.34 -15.95
C ALA A 485 -4.38 3.31 -14.99
N THR A 486 -4.98 4.47 -14.73
CA THR A 486 -6.23 4.61 -13.99
C THR A 486 -6.96 5.89 -14.39
N PHE A 487 -8.25 5.97 -14.07
CA PHE A 487 -9.12 7.11 -14.33
C PHE A 487 -9.89 7.51 -13.08
N ALA A 488 -10.21 8.80 -12.95
CA ALA A 488 -11.06 9.31 -11.87
C ALA A 488 -12.14 10.23 -12.42
N SER A 489 -13.40 9.93 -12.09
CA SER A 489 -14.57 10.73 -12.46
C SER A 489 -14.88 11.71 -11.32
N GLY A 490 -14.55 12.99 -11.51
CA GLY A 490 -14.80 14.06 -10.54
C GLY A 490 -16.24 14.59 -10.63
N HIS A 491 -16.45 15.82 -10.15
CA HIS A 491 -17.78 16.46 -10.16
C HIS A 491 -18.34 16.67 -11.58
N ASP A 492 -17.55 17.18 -12.51
CA ASP A 492 -17.94 17.47 -13.90
C ASP A 492 -16.86 17.09 -14.93
N ARG A 493 -15.72 16.58 -14.46
CA ARG A 493 -14.52 16.29 -15.26
C ARG A 493 -14.05 14.85 -15.08
N LEU A 494 -13.47 14.31 -16.15
CA LEU A 494 -12.80 13.02 -16.15
C LEU A 494 -11.29 13.24 -16.23
N TYR A 495 -10.55 12.55 -15.37
CA TYR A 495 -9.09 12.60 -15.31
C TYR A 495 -8.52 11.21 -15.55
N GLY A 496 -7.29 11.14 -16.07
CA GLY A 496 -6.61 9.88 -16.32
C GLY A 496 -5.10 10.01 -16.12
N ILE A 497 -4.48 8.93 -15.67
CA ILE A 497 -3.02 8.79 -15.64
C ILE A 497 -2.60 8.04 -16.92
N ALA A 498 -1.54 8.50 -17.58
CA ALA A 498 -0.93 7.75 -18.68
C ALA A 498 -0.57 6.32 -18.24
N THR A 499 -0.56 5.37 -19.17
CA THR A 499 -0.26 3.95 -18.88
C THR A 499 1.13 3.73 -18.29
N ASP A 500 2.06 4.64 -18.55
CA ASP A 500 3.44 4.64 -18.02
C ASP A 500 3.58 5.51 -16.75
N HIS A 501 2.47 5.97 -16.17
CA HIS A 501 2.43 6.86 -15.00
C HIS A 501 3.13 8.21 -15.18
N SER A 502 3.53 8.59 -16.39
CA SER A 502 4.37 9.79 -16.64
C SER A 502 3.64 11.13 -16.51
N ALA A 503 2.32 11.14 -16.63
CA ALA A 503 1.53 12.36 -16.66
C ALA A 503 0.05 12.15 -16.30
N VAL A 504 -0.55 13.21 -15.76
CA VAL A 504 -1.99 13.32 -15.50
C VAL A 504 -2.65 14.16 -16.59
N TYR A 505 -3.79 13.69 -17.08
CA TYR A 505 -4.57 14.32 -18.15
C TYR A 505 -6.01 14.61 -17.70
N GLU A 506 -6.57 15.69 -18.25
CA GLU A 506 -7.98 16.07 -18.13
C GLU A 506 -8.68 15.93 -19.48
N TRP A 507 -9.82 15.25 -19.50
CA TRP A 507 -10.65 15.13 -20.68
C TRP A 507 -11.41 16.44 -20.95
N SER A 508 -11.40 16.89 -22.19
CA SER A 508 -12.06 18.15 -22.62
C SER A 508 -13.60 18.16 -22.53
N GLY A 509 -14.21 17.04 -22.16
CA GLY A 509 -15.67 16.88 -22.13
C GLY A 509 -16.31 16.53 -23.48
N LYS A 510 -15.52 16.45 -24.57
CA LYS A 510 -16.04 16.10 -25.89
C LYS A 510 -15.03 15.35 -26.76
N GLY A 511 -15.51 14.31 -27.44
CA GLY A 511 -14.70 13.49 -28.33
C GLY A 511 -13.54 12.84 -27.58
N THR A 512 -12.41 12.64 -28.26
CA THR A 512 -11.22 11.95 -27.72
C THR A 512 -10.09 12.89 -27.32
N THR A 513 -10.39 14.17 -27.05
CA THR A 513 -9.37 15.19 -26.75
C THR A 513 -9.09 15.30 -25.26
N TRP A 514 -7.82 15.16 -24.90
CA TRP A 514 -7.29 15.26 -23.54
C TRP A 514 -6.21 16.33 -23.46
N THR A 515 -6.13 17.02 -22.32
CA THR A 515 -5.12 18.04 -22.04
C THR A 515 -4.24 17.55 -20.91
N ARG A 516 -2.92 17.62 -21.08
CA ARG A 516 -1.98 17.32 -19.99
C ARG A 516 -2.10 18.39 -18.91
N ILE A 517 -2.30 17.97 -17.67
CA ILE A 517 -2.48 18.87 -16.52
C ILE A 517 -1.45 18.67 -15.41
N GLY A 518 -0.67 17.59 -15.44
CA GLY A 518 0.38 17.33 -14.44
C GLY A 518 1.40 16.30 -14.88
N GLY A 519 2.47 16.20 -14.08
CA GLY A 519 3.56 15.22 -14.22
C GLY A 519 3.24 13.84 -13.65
N PRO A 520 4.26 13.04 -13.30
CA PRO A 520 4.08 11.67 -12.86
C PRO A 520 3.19 11.54 -11.62
N ALA A 521 2.35 10.51 -11.60
CA ALA A 521 1.41 10.26 -10.52
C ALA A 521 1.25 8.76 -10.25
N GLY A 522 1.25 8.38 -8.97
CA GLY A 522 0.98 7.00 -8.54
C GLY A 522 -0.51 6.68 -8.64
N ASN A 523 -1.36 7.55 -8.09
CA ASN A 523 -2.82 7.40 -8.11
C ASN A 523 -3.52 8.77 -8.18
N ILE A 524 -4.80 8.80 -8.57
CA ILE A 524 -5.62 10.01 -8.64
C ILE A 524 -6.98 9.83 -7.94
N TYR A 525 -7.41 10.88 -7.25
CA TYR A 525 -8.67 10.93 -6.52
C TYR A 525 -9.43 12.20 -6.90
N ALA A 526 -10.69 12.08 -7.31
CA ALA A 526 -11.47 13.21 -7.77
C ALA A 526 -12.87 13.24 -7.13
N GLY A 527 -13.32 14.43 -6.77
CA GLY A 527 -14.66 14.71 -6.24
C GLY A 527 -15.00 16.19 -6.42
N GLY A 528 -16.02 16.70 -5.71
CA GLY A 528 -16.32 18.14 -5.74
C GLY A 528 -15.29 19.00 -5.02
N ALA A 529 -14.57 18.45 -4.04
CA ALA A 529 -13.49 19.17 -3.36
C ALA A 529 -12.25 19.41 -4.24
N GLY A 530 -12.12 18.70 -5.36
CA GLY A 530 -11.04 18.88 -6.34
C GLY A 530 -10.49 17.57 -6.91
N LEU A 531 -9.41 17.71 -7.67
CA LEU A 531 -8.56 16.61 -8.12
C LEU A 531 -7.31 16.57 -7.25
N PHE A 532 -6.97 15.37 -6.82
CA PHE A 532 -5.78 15.07 -6.05
C PHE A 532 -4.99 13.95 -6.72
N ALA A 533 -3.67 13.98 -6.58
CA ALA A 533 -2.77 12.97 -7.11
C ALA A 533 -1.71 12.62 -6.06
N THR A 534 -1.34 11.35 -5.98
CA THR A 534 -0.19 10.94 -5.17
C THR A 534 1.08 10.97 -6.02
N ASN A 535 2.16 11.46 -5.43
CA ASN A 535 3.48 11.31 -6.02
C ASN A 535 3.87 9.82 -6.02
N PRO A 536 4.33 9.24 -7.15
CA PRO A 536 4.56 7.80 -7.28
C PRO A 536 5.72 7.30 -6.40
N ASP A 537 6.69 8.15 -6.08
CA ASP A 537 7.90 7.77 -5.35
C ASP A 537 7.72 7.91 -3.83
N THR A 538 7.01 8.97 -3.41
CA THR A 538 6.88 9.37 -2.00
C THR A 538 5.50 9.05 -1.42
N GLY A 539 4.48 8.87 -2.26
CA GLY A 539 3.09 8.77 -1.87
C GLY A 539 2.46 10.09 -1.38
N HIS A 540 3.20 11.20 -1.33
CA HIS A 540 2.68 12.50 -0.90
C HIS A 540 1.51 12.96 -1.77
N LEU A 541 0.54 13.63 -1.17
CA LEU A 541 -0.69 14.04 -1.82
C LEU A 541 -0.61 15.50 -2.29
N TYR A 542 -0.95 15.70 -3.56
CA TYR A 542 -0.99 17.00 -4.22
C TYR A 542 -2.40 17.31 -4.70
N LYS A 543 -2.80 18.58 -4.63
CA LYS A 543 -4.06 19.10 -5.16
C LYS A 543 -3.81 19.87 -6.44
N TYR A 544 -4.63 19.63 -7.45
CA TYR A 544 -4.62 20.40 -8.70
C TYR A 544 -5.29 21.76 -8.50
N GLU A 545 -4.63 22.84 -8.91
CA GLU A 545 -5.15 24.21 -8.75
C GLU A 545 -5.93 24.72 -9.97
N GLY A 546 -6.25 23.84 -10.93
CA GLY A 546 -7.09 24.17 -12.09
C GLY A 546 -6.35 24.79 -13.28
N GLN A 547 -5.02 24.85 -13.23
CA GLN A 547 -4.16 25.28 -14.35
C GLN A 547 -3.09 24.21 -14.61
N PRO A 548 -2.75 23.91 -15.89
CA PRO A 548 -1.76 22.89 -16.21
C PRO A 548 -0.45 23.07 -15.43
N ASP A 549 0.04 21.96 -14.87
CA ASP A 549 1.26 21.87 -14.07
C ASP A 549 1.25 22.71 -12.77
N GLN A 550 0.09 23.20 -12.33
CA GLN A 550 -0.08 23.86 -11.03
C GLN A 550 -0.67 22.89 -10.01
N TRP A 551 0.21 22.37 -9.15
CA TRP A 551 -0.12 21.43 -8.08
C TRP A 551 0.47 21.90 -6.77
N THR A 552 -0.32 21.87 -5.71
CA THR A 552 0.13 22.22 -4.35
C THR A 552 0.17 20.96 -3.51
N GLU A 553 1.26 20.74 -2.78
CA GLU A 553 1.30 19.67 -1.78
C GLU A 553 0.28 19.97 -0.67
N VAL A 554 -0.59 19.00 -0.39
CA VAL A 554 -1.66 19.12 0.60
C VAL A 554 -1.54 18.10 1.72
N GLY A 555 -0.66 17.11 1.63
CA GLY A 555 -0.44 16.14 2.71
C GLY A 555 0.63 15.11 2.39
N GLY A 556 1.07 14.39 3.43
CA GLY A 556 1.96 13.23 3.29
C GLY A 556 1.24 11.96 2.77
N PRO A 557 1.93 10.81 2.77
CA PRO A 557 1.38 9.57 2.25
C PRO A 557 0.24 9.03 3.11
N GLY A 558 -0.72 8.40 2.44
CA GLY A 558 -1.85 7.71 3.05
C GLY A 558 -2.07 6.35 2.38
N ALA A 559 -2.70 5.42 3.09
CA ALA A 559 -3.08 4.13 2.52
C ALA A 559 -4.12 4.30 1.39
N THR A 560 -5.05 5.23 1.56
CA THR A 560 -6.01 5.63 0.53
C THR A 560 -6.63 6.99 0.88
N PHE A 561 -7.28 7.62 -0.10
CA PHE A 561 -7.95 8.89 0.04
C PHE A 561 -9.38 8.82 -0.50
N ALA A 562 -10.28 9.60 0.08
CA ALA A 562 -11.68 9.69 -0.35
C ALA A 562 -12.09 11.17 -0.47
N VAL A 563 -12.73 11.53 -1.57
CA VAL A 563 -13.07 12.92 -1.92
C VAL A 563 -14.59 13.06 -2.02
N SER A 564 -15.18 13.94 -1.21
CA SER A 564 -16.60 14.28 -1.27
C SER A 564 -16.83 15.54 -2.13
N ASP A 565 -18.03 16.13 -2.06
CA ASP A 565 -18.25 17.42 -2.74
C ASP A 565 -17.49 18.58 -2.07
N THR A 566 -17.13 18.44 -0.79
CA THR A 566 -16.66 19.55 0.06
C THR A 566 -15.39 19.25 0.84
N HIS A 567 -15.01 17.99 1.00
CA HIS A 567 -13.87 17.58 1.81
C HIS A 567 -13.02 16.49 1.16
N LEU A 568 -11.81 16.38 1.70
CA LEU A 568 -10.86 15.33 1.40
C LEU A 568 -10.54 14.60 2.72
N TYR A 569 -10.61 13.28 2.66
CA TYR A 569 -10.29 12.39 3.77
C TYR A 569 -9.12 11.50 3.39
N GLY A 570 -8.24 11.25 4.35
CA GLY A 570 -7.09 10.39 4.19
C GLY A 570 -7.07 9.33 5.28
N LEU A 571 -6.77 8.10 4.88
CA LEU A 571 -6.46 7.01 5.80
C LEU A 571 -4.95 6.93 5.99
N SER A 572 -4.48 6.87 7.23
CA SER A 572 -3.05 6.70 7.50
C SER A 572 -2.50 5.43 6.85
N PRO A 573 -1.19 5.38 6.50
CA PRO A 573 -0.58 4.22 5.86
C PRO A 573 -0.75 2.89 6.62
N ASP A 574 -0.90 2.94 7.95
CA ASP A 574 -1.16 1.79 8.83
C ASP A 574 -2.66 1.41 8.92
N HIS A 575 -3.52 2.08 8.13
CA HIS A 575 -4.98 1.95 8.12
C HIS A 575 -5.68 2.26 9.45
N SER A 576 -4.99 2.83 10.45
CA SER A 576 -5.52 2.94 11.81
C SER A 576 -6.36 4.20 12.06
N THR A 577 -6.03 5.31 11.38
CA THR A 577 -6.54 6.63 11.70
C THR A 577 -7.01 7.37 10.46
N THR A 578 -8.20 7.99 10.56
CA THR A 578 -8.71 8.87 9.52
C THR A 578 -8.40 10.34 9.83
N TYR A 579 -8.05 11.07 8.78
CA TYR A 579 -7.79 12.49 8.80
C TYR A 579 -8.71 13.18 7.81
N GLN A 580 -9.14 14.40 8.15
CA GLN A 580 -9.84 15.31 7.26
C GLN A 580 -8.91 16.47 6.94
N TRP A 581 -8.73 16.77 5.66
CA TRP A 581 -7.94 17.90 5.23
C TRP A 581 -8.68 19.22 5.54
N ASN A 582 -7.95 20.22 6.03
CA ASN A 582 -8.55 21.48 6.46
C ASN A 582 -8.86 22.46 5.32
N GLY A 583 -8.53 22.08 4.08
CA GLY A 583 -8.84 22.88 2.88
C GLY A 583 -7.72 23.83 2.44
N THR A 584 -6.64 23.99 3.21
CA THR A 584 -5.48 24.82 2.86
C THR A 584 -4.17 24.25 3.40
N GLY A 585 -3.11 24.31 2.59
CA GLY A 585 -1.78 23.85 2.98
C GLY A 585 -1.74 22.36 3.31
N THR A 586 -0.80 21.96 4.17
CA THR A 586 -0.59 20.58 4.60
C THR A 586 -1.26 20.26 5.94
N ASP A 587 -2.25 21.06 6.34
CA ASP A 587 -2.91 20.91 7.64
C ASP A 587 -4.05 19.90 7.58
N TRP A 588 -3.95 18.86 8.42
CA TRP A 588 -4.97 17.83 8.57
C TRP A 588 -5.50 17.78 10.00
N THR A 589 -6.82 17.65 10.12
CA THR A 589 -7.47 17.37 11.40
C THR A 589 -7.66 15.87 11.54
N ARG A 590 -7.07 15.31 12.59
CA ARG A 590 -7.33 13.94 13.00
C ARG A 590 -8.80 13.81 13.41
N ILE A 591 -9.56 12.98 12.71
CA ILE A 591 -10.98 12.68 13.04
C ILE A 591 -11.16 11.26 13.59
N GLY A 592 -10.05 10.51 13.70
CA GLY A 592 -9.96 9.23 14.38
C GLY A 592 -10.32 8.03 13.50
N GLY A 593 -10.17 6.84 14.07
CA GLY A 593 -10.61 5.59 13.47
C GLY A 593 -11.14 4.61 14.53
N PRO A 594 -11.72 3.47 14.11
CA PRO A 594 -12.22 2.44 15.01
C PRO A 594 -11.14 1.81 15.93
N ALA A 595 -9.85 2.08 15.68
CA ALA A 595 -8.73 1.64 16.52
C ALA A 595 -8.32 2.64 17.65
N ASP A 596 -8.87 3.86 17.68
CA ASP A 596 -8.44 4.96 18.55
C ASP A 596 -8.45 4.69 20.07
N PRO A 597 -9.48 4.05 20.66
CA PRO A 597 -9.57 3.93 22.12
C PRO A 597 -8.48 3.03 22.71
N ILE A 598 -8.00 2.06 21.95
CA ILE A 598 -6.96 1.09 22.37
C ILE A 598 -5.59 1.78 22.39
N GLN A 599 -5.32 2.55 21.34
CA GLN A 599 -4.09 3.30 21.19
C GLN A 599 -3.96 4.38 22.28
N GLU A 600 -5.06 5.03 22.65
CA GLU A 600 -5.10 6.01 23.73
C GLU A 600 -4.71 5.43 25.10
N GLN A 601 -5.19 4.23 25.44
CA GLN A 601 -4.82 3.59 26.71
C GLN A 601 -3.34 3.22 26.77
N LEU A 602 -2.78 2.81 25.63
CA LEU A 602 -1.36 2.51 25.50
C LEU A 602 -0.49 3.78 25.59
N ASP A 603 -0.91 4.87 24.94
CA ASP A 603 -0.28 6.19 25.02
C ASP A 603 -0.25 6.69 26.47
N GLU A 604 -1.38 6.60 27.17
CA GLU A 604 -1.50 7.01 28.57
C GLU A 604 -0.61 6.17 29.50
N LYS A 605 -0.52 4.86 29.26
CA LYS A 605 0.37 3.97 30.00
C LYS A 605 1.84 4.32 29.77
N LEU A 606 2.23 4.56 28.52
CA LEU A 606 3.61 4.94 28.18
C LEU A 606 3.98 6.31 28.76
N LEU A 607 3.06 7.27 28.74
CA LEU A 607 3.27 8.56 29.41
C LEU A 607 3.43 8.40 30.91
N ASN A 608 2.61 7.57 31.55
CA ASN A 608 2.71 7.34 32.99
C ASN A 608 4.03 6.67 33.38
N GLU A 609 4.56 5.77 32.55
CA GLU A 609 5.83 5.06 32.79
C GLU A 609 7.07 5.92 32.48
N ASN A 610 6.98 6.86 31.55
CA ASN A 610 8.14 7.59 31.01
C ASN A 610 8.10 9.11 31.26
N CYS A 611 7.16 9.58 32.10
CA CYS A 611 7.08 10.98 32.47
C CYS A 611 8.30 11.40 33.32
N PRO A 612 8.97 12.52 32.99
CA PRO A 612 10.06 13.05 33.80
C PRO A 612 9.63 13.33 35.26
N PRO A 613 10.50 13.09 36.26
CA PRO A 613 10.19 13.31 37.67
C PRO A 613 9.71 14.75 37.93
N GLY A 614 8.55 14.90 38.58
CA GLY A 614 7.96 16.19 38.96
C GLY A 614 7.00 16.81 37.94
N GLN A 615 6.72 16.14 36.82
CA GLN A 615 5.71 16.55 35.83
C GLN A 615 4.43 15.71 35.94
N ASN A 616 3.31 16.23 35.42
CA ASN A 616 2.03 15.53 35.39
C ASN A 616 1.59 15.24 33.94
N CYS A 617 2.45 14.52 33.21
CA CYS A 617 2.33 14.29 31.77
C CYS A 617 0.99 13.68 31.36
N LEU A 618 0.44 12.75 32.16
CA LEU A 618 -0.83 12.10 31.86
C LEU A 618 -2.02 13.07 31.94
N GLN A 619 -2.05 13.94 32.96
CA GLN A 619 -3.12 14.93 33.10
C GLN A 619 -2.99 16.01 32.04
N GLU A 620 -1.77 16.49 31.77
CA GLU A 620 -1.49 17.46 30.71
C GLU A 620 -1.85 16.92 29.32
N TYR A 621 -1.66 15.62 29.09
CA TYR A 621 -2.05 14.92 27.86
C TYR A 621 -3.57 14.91 27.67
N ARG A 622 -4.31 14.49 28.71
CA ARG A 622 -5.78 14.46 28.70
C ARG A 622 -6.38 15.85 28.53
N ASP A 623 -5.83 16.85 29.21
CA ASP A 623 -6.31 18.23 29.13
C ASP A 623 -6.04 18.84 27.75
N ALA A 624 -4.86 18.61 27.18
CA ALA A 624 -4.53 19.05 25.83
C ALA A 624 -5.44 18.37 24.78
N LYS A 625 -5.64 17.06 24.89
CA LYS A 625 -6.50 16.28 23.99
C LYS A 625 -7.94 16.80 24.02
N LYS A 626 -8.51 16.99 25.21
CA LYS A 626 -9.87 17.52 25.40
C LYS A 626 -10.06 18.90 24.76
N ILE A 627 -9.03 19.76 24.80
CA ILE A 627 -9.06 21.08 24.16
C ILE A 627 -9.04 20.93 22.63
N LEU A 628 -8.20 20.03 22.10
CA LEU A 628 -8.07 19.78 20.66
C LEU A 628 -9.29 19.10 20.02
N GLU A 629 -10.07 18.35 20.80
CA GLU A 629 -11.34 17.75 20.38
C GLU A 629 -12.49 18.77 20.30
N THR A 630 -12.29 19.97 20.86
CA THR A 630 -13.30 21.03 20.80
C THR A 630 -13.14 21.78 19.48
N SER A 631 -14.05 21.53 18.52
CA SER A 631 -14.06 22.30 17.27
C SER A 631 -14.35 23.79 17.55
N VAL A 632 -13.81 24.69 16.72
CA VAL A 632 -14.07 26.15 16.83
C VAL A 632 -15.57 26.43 16.75
N THR A 633 -16.27 25.69 15.90
CA THR A 633 -17.72 25.76 15.73
C THR A 633 -18.48 25.36 17.00
N ASP A 634 -18.07 24.29 17.67
CA ASP A 634 -18.74 23.82 18.90
C ASP A 634 -18.42 24.72 20.09
N TRP A 635 -17.17 25.19 20.19
CA TRP A 635 -16.81 26.22 21.17
C TRP A 635 -17.65 27.48 20.99
N MET A 636 -17.85 27.94 19.75
CA MET A 636 -18.69 29.11 19.47
C MET A 636 -20.15 28.89 19.86
N LYS A 637 -20.72 27.71 19.57
CA LYS A 637 -22.11 27.38 19.95
C LYS A 637 -22.29 27.34 21.48
N VAL A 638 -21.38 26.65 22.19
CA VAL A 638 -21.44 26.51 23.66
C VAL A 638 -21.26 27.85 24.38
N ASN A 639 -20.48 28.78 23.81
CA ASN A 639 -20.28 30.12 24.36
C ASN A 639 -21.33 31.14 23.87
N GLY A 640 -22.39 30.68 23.21
CA GLY A 640 -23.55 31.52 22.85
C GLY A 640 -23.34 32.41 21.63
N TYR A 641 -22.41 32.05 20.74
CA TYR A 641 -22.10 32.75 19.48
C TYR A 641 -22.77 32.13 18.24
N GLU A 642 -23.72 31.21 18.44
CA GLU A 642 -24.46 30.51 17.38
C GLU A 642 -25.15 31.49 16.40
N ALA A 643 -25.69 32.60 16.91
CA ALA A 643 -26.29 33.63 16.06
C ALA A 643 -25.26 34.29 15.12
N SER A 644 -24.02 34.49 15.59
CA SER A 644 -22.93 35.02 14.76
C SER A 644 -22.47 34.00 13.72
N LEU A 645 -22.35 32.73 14.12
CA LEU A 645 -22.00 31.62 13.24
C LEU A 645 -23.01 31.46 12.09
N ASN A 646 -24.31 31.51 12.40
CA ASN A 646 -25.39 31.38 11.42
C ASN A 646 -25.52 32.61 10.50
N THR A 647 -24.99 33.77 10.90
CA THR A 647 -25.12 35.02 10.14
C THR A 647 -23.93 35.26 9.22
N LEU A 648 -22.70 35.01 9.68
CA LEU A 648 -21.47 35.29 8.93
C LEU A 648 -20.85 34.05 8.29
N GLY A 649 -21.13 32.86 8.82
CA GLY A 649 -20.43 31.63 8.44
C GLY A 649 -19.05 31.51 9.08
N ILE A 650 -18.61 30.27 9.36
CA ILE A 650 -17.35 30.01 10.05
C ILE A 650 -16.12 30.48 9.25
N ASN A 651 -16.15 30.35 7.91
CA ASN A 651 -15.02 30.71 7.05
C ASN A 651 -14.73 32.22 7.08
N THR A 652 -15.77 33.05 6.97
CA THR A 652 -15.67 34.51 7.08
C THR A 652 -15.09 34.95 8.44
N ILE A 653 -15.46 34.24 9.51
CA ILE A 653 -14.98 34.55 10.87
C ILE A 653 -13.51 34.16 11.01
N LEU A 654 -13.09 33.03 10.44
CA LEU A 654 -11.69 32.58 10.45
C LEU A 654 -10.79 33.43 9.54
N GLU A 655 -11.31 33.94 8.42
CA GLU A 655 -10.60 34.89 7.56
C GLU A 655 -10.25 36.17 8.31
N CYS A 656 -11.18 36.74 9.07
CA CYS A 656 -10.91 37.92 9.88
C CYS A 656 -9.84 37.68 10.97
N VAL A 657 -9.68 36.45 11.46
CA VAL A 657 -8.64 36.12 12.45
C VAL A 657 -7.23 36.15 11.84
N LYS A 658 -7.11 35.85 10.54
CA LYS A 658 -5.84 35.89 9.81
C LYS A 658 -5.37 37.32 9.57
N ASP A 659 -6.32 38.26 9.44
CA ASP A 659 -6.01 39.69 9.48
C ASP A 659 -5.54 40.05 10.89
N HIS A 660 -4.31 40.52 11.03
CA HIS A 660 -3.65 40.86 12.31
C HIS A 660 -4.38 41.93 13.16
N ASP A 661 -5.55 42.40 12.72
CA ASP A 661 -6.50 43.25 13.44
C ASP A 661 -7.94 42.70 13.35
N PHE A 662 -8.15 41.56 14.01
CA PHE A 662 -9.42 40.83 14.06
C PHE A 662 -10.62 41.70 14.50
N SER A 663 -10.39 42.65 15.42
CA SER A 663 -11.45 43.53 15.94
C SER A 663 -11.97 44.46 14.84
N SER A 664 -11.08 45.06 14.07
CA SER A 664 -11.44 45.95 12.96
C SER A 664 -12.12 45.19 11.81
N CYS A 665 -11.70 43.96 11.53
CA CYS A 665 -12.33 43.13 10.49
C CYS A 665 -13.79 42.74 10.86
N ILE A 666 -14.02 42.34 12.11
CA ILE A 666 -15.37 42.01 12.61
C ILE A 666 -16.26 43.26 12.66
N GLU A 667 -15.73 44.43 13.05
CA GLU A 667 -16.47 45.69 13.02
C GLU A 667 -16.87 46.10 11.59
N ALA A 668 -15.98 45.92 10.62
CA ALA A 668 -16.27 46.18 9.21
C ALA A 668 -17.39 45.27 8.67
N LEU A 669 -17.39 43.98 9.06
CA LEU A 669 -18.47 43.05 8.71
C LEU A 669 -19.80 43.39 9.38
N ALA A 670 -19.77 43.85 10.64
CA ALA A 670 -20.96 44.30 11.35
C ALA A 670 -21.58 45.55 10.71
N ASP A 671 -20.75 46.49 10.24
CA ASP A 671 -21.20 47.70 9.55
C ASP A 671 -21.67 47.41 8.12
N ALA A 672 -21.01 46.50 7.39
CA ALA A 672 -21.50 46.01 6.09
C ALA A 672 -22.87 45.32 6.21
N GLY A 673 -23.10 44.56 7.29
CA GLY A 673 -24.37 43.90 7.60
C GLY A 673 -25.53 44.86 7.92
N GLN A 674 -25.26 46.09 8.40
CA GLN A 674 -26.31 47.11 8.61
C GLN A 674 -26.97 47.55 7.30
N THR A 675 -26.26 47.44 6.17
CA THR A 675 -26.76 47.78 4.84
C THR A 675 -27.68 46.71 4.23
N LEU A 676 -27.62 45.47 4.75
CA LEU A 676 -28.32 44.29 4.20
C LEU A 676 -29.63 43.94 4.91
N LEU A 677 -29.87 44.44 6.13
CA LEU A 677 -31.07 44.12 6.92
C LEU A 677 -31.87 45.39 7.23
N GLY A 678 -32.99 45.57 6.52
CA GLY A 678 -33.83 46.78 6.59
C GLY A 678 -34.31 47.21 7.99
N VAL A 679 -34.82 48.45 8.04
CA VAL A 679 -35.08 49.36 9.20
C VAL A 679 -35.87 48.79 10.41
N GLY A 680 -36.38 47.56 10.36
CA GLY A 680 -37.14 46.93 11.45
C GLY A 680 -36.32 46.23 12.56
N ALA A 681 -35.00 46.10 12.43
CA ALA A 681 -34.18 45.21 13.27
C ALA A 681 -33.34 45.89 14.37
N PHE A 682 -33.61 47.14 14.74
CA PHE A 682 -32.74 47.96 15.61
C PHE A 682 -32.45 47.38 17.02
N LYS A 683 -33.29 46.47 17.56
CA LYS A 683 -33.01 45.75 18.82
C LYS A 683 -32.27 44.42 18.64
N LYS A 684 -32.35 43.79 17.45
CA LYS A 684 -31.60 42.57 17.10
C LYS A 684 -30.15 42.91 16.74
N THR A 685 -29.91 44.06 16.12
CA THR A 685 -28.57 44.55 15.74
C THR A 685 -27.68 44.87 16.94
N TYR A 686 -28.21 45.42 18.04
CA TYR A 686 -27.41 45.66 19.26
C TYR A 686 -26.97 44.37 19.96
N ARG A 687 -27.81 43.32 19.94
CA ARG A 687 -27.45 42.00 20.50
C ARG A 687 -26.38 41.31 19.67
N LEU A 688 -26.49 41.37 18.33
CA LEU A 688 -25.49 40.82 17.42
C LEU A 688 -24.15 41.56 17.52
N LYS A 689 -24.16 42.90 17.55
CA LYS A 689 -22.93 43.71 17.74
C LYS A 689 -22.22 43.37 19.06
N LYS A 690 -22.97 43.28 20.17
CA LYS A 690 -22.40 42.88 21.46
C LYS A 690 -21.83 41.45 21.44
N GLN A 691 -22.49 40.52 20.76
CA GLN A 691 -21.97 39.15 20.60
C GLN A 691 -20.70 39.12 19.74
N LEU A 692 -20.62 39.95 18.69
CA LEU A 692 -19.44 40.09 17.84
C LEU A 692 -18.26 40.73 18.59
N ASP A 693 -18.49 41.76 19.42
CA ASP A 693 -17.45 42.39 20.25
C ASP A 693 -16.89 41.41 21.32
N HIS A 694 -17.73 40.52 21.83
CA HIS A 694 -17.32 39.48 22.77
C HIS A 694 -16.55 38.36 22.05
N LEU A 695 -17.05 37.91 20.89
CA LEU A 695 -16.37 36.95 20.03
C LEU A 695 -14.99 37.44 19.59
N ALA A 696 -14.87 38.73 19.24
CA ALA A 696 -13.62 39.41 18.88
C ALA A 696 -12.54 39.29 19.97
N ARG A 697 -12.94 39.24 21.25
CA ARG A 697 -12.02 39.13 22.39
C ARG A 697 -11.76 37.70 22.83
N ASP A 698 -12.76 36.82 22.69
CA ASP A 698 -12.71 35.48 23.27
C ASP A 698 -12.14 34.46 22.28
N LEU A 699 -12.41 34.61 20.97
CA LEU A 699 -11.96 33.67 19.95
C LEU A 699 -10.41 33.62 19.82
N PRO A 700 -9.67 34.75 19.77
CA PRO A 700 -8.21 34.69 19.71
C PRO A 700 -7.59 34.02 20.92
N LYS A 701 -8.18 34.19 22.12
CA LYS A 701 -7.73 33.52 23.35
C LYS A 701 -7.96 32.02 23.29
N PHE A 702 -9.10 31.60 22.73
CA PHE A 702 -9.38 30.19 22.52
C PHE A 702 -8.45 29.57 21.48
N LEU A 703 -8.20 30.25 20.36
CA LEU A 703 -7.25 29.80 19.33
C LEU A 703 -5.81 29.72 19.85
N ASP A 704 -5.39 30.68 20.68
CA ASP A 704 -4.10 30.61 21.40
C ASP A 704 -4.06 29.42 22.37
N THR A 705 -5.18 29.13 23.06
CA THR A 705 -5.31 27.94 23.93
C THR A 705 -5.23 26.64 23.14
N LEU A 706 -5.85 26.57 21.95
CA LEU A 706 -5.76 25.44 21.02
C LEU A 706 -4.32 25.23 20.52
N ASN A 707 -3.63 26.30 20.12
CA ASN A 707 -2.25 26.22 19.65
C ASN A 707 -1.30 25.76 20.76
N LYS A 708 -1.48 26.26 21.99
CA LYS A 708 -0.73 25.79 23.16
C LYS A 708 -1.02 24.32 23.49
N ALA A 709 -2.29 23.91 23.42
CA ALA A 709 -2.68 22.52 23.60
C ALA A 709 -2.06 21.61 22.52
N ARG A 710 -2.03 22.04 21.25
CA ARG A 710 -1.37 21.32 20.15
C ARG A 710 0.13 21.13 20.40
N ALA A 711 0.82 22.20 20.76
CA ALA A 711 2.25 22.14 21.07
C ALA A 711 2.54 21.22 22.26
N GLN A 712 1.71 21.28 23.31
CA GLN A 712 1.83 20.42 24.48
C GLN A 712 1.55 18.95 24.14
N TYR A 713 0.51 18.67 23.37
CA TYR A 713 0.16 17.32 22.91
C TYR A 713 1.30 16.71 22.07
N ASN A 714 1.86 17.47 21.11
CA ASN A 714 2.97 17.01 20.28
C ASN A 714 4.23 16.69 21.10
N LYS A 715 4.53 17.51 22.10
CA LYS A 715 5.64 17.27 23.04
C LYS A 715 5.45 15.98 23.82
N LEU A 716 4.25 15.70 24.31
CA LEU A 716 3.93 14.49 25.06
C LEU A 716 3.94 13.24 24.15
N GLN A 717 3.47 13.38 22.91
CA GLN A 717 3.59 12.33 21.89
C GLN A 717 5.04 11.98 21.56
N ALA A 718 5.97 12.95 21.59
CA ALA A 718 7.40 12.66 21.43
C ALA A 718 7.95 11.78 22.57
N ILE A 719 7.47 11.95 23.82
CA ILE A 719 7.83 11.08 24.95
C ILE A 719 7.30 9.66 24.73
N ILE A 720 6.05 9.52 24.25
CA ILE A 720 5.46 8.23 23.90
C ILE A 720 6.27 7.54 22.79
N ALA A 721 6.63 8.27 21.74
CA ALA A 721 7.40 7.75 20.62
C ALA A 721 8.79 7.24 21.05
N LEU A 722 9.48 8.00 21.90
CA LEU A 722 10.77 7.59 22.48
C LEU A 722 10.62 6.37 23.41
N ALA A 723 9.54 6.32 24.20
CA ALA A 723 9.25 5.18 25.08
C ALA A 723 8.96 3.89 24.30
N ARG A 724 8.28 4.00 23.14
CA ARG A 724 8.06 2.88 22.22
C ARG A 724 9.37 2.37 21.63
N ALA A 725 10.25 3.28 21.25
CA ALA A 725 11.56 2.93 20.72
C ALA A 725 12.48 2.25 21.76
N ALA A 726 12.27 2.51 23.06
CA ALA A 726 13.12 2.00 24.14
C ALA A 726 12.77 0.60 24.69
N LYS A 727 11.62 0.02 24.33
CA LYS A 727 11.21 -1.35 24.73
C LYS A 727 10.87 -2.19 23.49
N PRO A 728 11.84 -2.89 22.87
CA PRO A 728 11.55 -3.81 21.78
C PRO A 728 11.02 -5.12 22.37
N HIS A 729 9.74 -5.11 22.74
CA HIS A 729 8.81 -6.24 22.98
C HIS A 729 7.75 -5.81 24.00
N LEU A 730 6.72 -5.12 23.52
CA LEU A 730 5.36 -5.26 24.05
C LEU A 730 4.57 -6.03 23.00
N PRO A 731 3.92 -7.15 23.36
CA PRO A 731 3.10 -7.91 22.42
C PRO A 731 1.93 -7.05 21.97
N ASP A 732 1.50 -7.23 20.71
CA ASP A 732 0.10 -7.02 20.33
C ASP A 732 -0.76 -7.57 21.47
N GLN A 733 -1.56 -6.73 22.14
CA GLN A 733 -2.83 -6.97 22.85
C GLN A 733 -3.19 -5.73 23.70
N ALA A 734 -4.38 -5.17 23.47
CA ALA A 734 -5.49 -5.25 24.42
C ALA A 734 -6.59 -4.24 24.07
N GLY A 735 -7.81 -4.73 23.92
CA GLY A 735 -9.00 -3.91 23.89
C GLY A 735 -9.44 -3.43 25.28
N VAL A 736 -10.00 -2.21 25.32
CA VAL A 736 -11.26 -1.79 25.98
C VAL A 736 -11.34 -1.70 27.53
N PRO A 737 -12.14 -0.74 28.06
CA PRO A 737 -13.10 -1.04 29.14
C PRO A 737 -14.42 -0.23 28.96
N GLU A 738 -15.51 -0.85 28.52
CA GLU A 738 -16.55 -1.50 29.33
C GLU A 738 -17.48 -0.52 30.07
N HIS A 739 -18.68 -0.27 29.54
CA HIS A 739 -19.88 0.04 30.35
C HIS A 739 -21.18 -0.43 29.68
N ARG A 740 -21.42 -1.75 29.74
CA ARG A 740 -22.56 -2.24 30.55
C ARG A 740 -22.41 -3.73 30.80
N ARG A 741 -22.30 -4.06 32.09
CA ARG A 741 -22.45 -5.41 32.68
C ARG A 741 -23.39 -6.30 31.86
N LEU A 742 -22.83 -7.27 31.17
CA LEU A 742 -23.51 -8.52 30.88
C LEU A 742 -22.44 -9.60 30.91
N ALA A 743 -22.55 -10.52 31.87
CA ALA A 743 -21.98 -11.85 31.66
C ALA A 743 -22.44 -12.32 30.26
N PRO A 744 -21.55 -12.88 29.43
CA PRO A 744 -21.96 -13.39 28.12
C PRO A 744 -23.10 -14.39 28.33
N GLN A 745 -24.33 -14.00 27.94
CA GLN A 745 -25.42 -14.95 27.87
C GLN A 745 -25.29 -15.73 26.56
N PRO A 746 -25.25 -17.06 26.61
CA PRO A 746 -25.23 -17.90 25.42
C PRO A 746 -26.60 -17.92 24.74
N ASP A 747 -26.56 -17.97 23.43
CA ASP A 747 -27.66 -18.21 22.51
C ASP A 747 -28.20 -19.65 22.65
N GLY A 748 -29.17 -19.83 23.55
CA GLY A 748 -30.42 -20.52 23.23
C GLY A 748 -30.45 -22.02 22.86
N THR A 749 -29.36 -22.80 22.87
CA THR A 749 -29.44 -24.23 22.46
C THR A 749 -28.63 -25.23 23.30
N GLY A 750 -28.82 -25.35 24.62
CA GLY A 750 -28.19 -26.49 25.33
C GLY A 750 -28.36 -26.55 26.85
N THR A 751 -28.75 -27.73 27.35
CA THR A 751 -29.35 -28.04 28.67
C THR A 751 -28.40 -28.09 29.88
N ALA A 752 -27.42 -27.21 29.98
CA ALA A 752 -26.59 -27.09 31.20
C ALA A 752 -27.12 -25.98 32.12
N ASN A 753 -27.06 -26.17 33.44
CA ASN A 753 -27.41 -25.13 34.41
C ASN A 753 -26.26 -24.09 34.47
N LYS A 754 -26.30 -23.09 33.59
CA LYS A 754 -25.18 -22.14 33.29
C LYS A 754 -24.98 -21.01 34.32
N ASP A 755 -25.58 -21.12 35.50
CA ASP A 755 -25.41 -20.15 36.61
C ASP A 755 -24.05 -20.30 37.35
N LYS A 756 -23.25 -21.30 36.99
CA LYS A 756 -21.91 -21.58 37.55
C LYS A 756 -20.94 -22.04 36.46
N CYS A 757 -19.67 -21.68 36.58
CA CYS A 757 -18.59 -22.14 35.70
C CYS A 757 -18.39 -23.66 35.82
N GLY A 758 -17.91 -24.31 34.76
CA GLY A 758 -17.69 -25.77 34.71
C GLY A 758 -18.44 -26.46 33.57
N TRP A 759 -18.31 -25.97 32.34
CA TRP A 759 -18.95 -26.53 31.15
C TRP A 759 -18.11 -26.23 29.90
N ALA A 760 -18.28 -27.04 28.84
CA ALA A 760 -17.77 -26.77 27.50
C ALA A 760 -18.80 -27.21 26.45
N GLU A 761 -18.94 -26.41 25.40
CA GLU A 761 -19.92 -26.56 24.33
C GLU A 761 -19.22 -26.38 22.98
N LEU A 762 -19.30 -27.43 22.15
CA LEU A 762 -18.80 -27.43 20.78
C LEU A 762 -19.93 -26.96 19.87
N GLU A 763 -19.64 -26.03 18.97
CA GLU A 763 -20.59 -25.62 17.93
C GLU A 763 -20.78 -26.75 16.90
N ASP A 764 -21.92 -26.73 16.21
CA ASP A 764 -22.18 -27.67 15.12
C ASP A 764 -21.23 -27.44 13.94
N VAL A 765 -20.83 -28.52 13.27
CA VAL A 765 -20.04 -28.41 12.04
C VAL A 765 -20.82 -27.70 10.94
N ASP A 766 -20.09 -26.91 10.13
CA ASP A 766 -20.63 -26.28 8.93
C ASP A 766 -20.78 -27.30 7.81
N LYS A 767 -21.98 -27.89 7.74
CA LYS A 767 -22.34 -28.91 6.75
C LYS A 767 -22.28 -28.40 5.32
N ARG A 768 -22.43 -27.09 5.08
CA ARG A 768 -22.43 -26.51 3.72
C ARG A 768 -21.02 -26.45 3.14
N ASN A 769 -20.00 -26.39 3.99
CA ASN A 769 -18.60 -26.30 3.59
C ASN A 769 -17.80 -27.50 4.08
N GLY A 770 -18.29 -28.70 3.75
CA GLY A 770 -17.55 -29.95 3.95
C GLY A 770 -17.49 -30.46 5.40
N ASN A 771 -18.45 -30.08 6.26
CA ASN A 771 -18.50 -30.43 7.69
C ASN A 771 -17.30 -29.90 8.48
N ARG A 772 -16.78 -28.72 8.13
CA ARG A 772 -15.69 -28.05 8.85
C ARG A 772 -16.14 -27.62 10.25
N ALA A 773 -15.25 -27.70 11.24
CA ALA A 773 -15.51 -27.22 12.60
C ALA A 773 -15.61 -25.68 12.61
N THR A 774 -16.44 -25.11 13.49
CA THR A 774 -16.63 -23.64 13.55
C THR A 774 -16.00 -23.06 14.82
N GLY A 775 -16.44 -23.52 15.99
CA GLY A 775 -15.98 -22.94 17.24
C GLY A 775 -16.38 -23.75 18.47
N ILE A 776 -15.86 -23.30 19.61
CA ILE A 776 -16.14 -23.83 20.93
C ILE A 776 -16.31 -22.67 21.90
N THR A 777 -17.17 -22.84 22.89
CA THR A 777 -17.23 -21.98 24.07
C THR A 777 -17.18 -22.82 25.34
N ALA A 778 -16.52 -22.33 26.37
CA ALA A 778 -16.39 -23.03 27.63
C ALA A 778 -16.30 -22.05 28.79
N CYS A 779 -16.70 -22.51 29.98
CA CYS A 779 -16.28 -21.93 31.24
C CYS A 779 -15.57 -23.02 32.03
N LEU A 780 -14.25 -22.92 32.09
CA LEU A 780 -13.36 -23.95 32.61
C LEU A 780 -13.06 -23.71 34.09
N THR A 781 -13.18 -24.79 34.87
CA THR A 781 -12.77 -24.86 36.27
C THR A 781 -11.89 -26.09 36.46
N GLN A 782 -11.12 -26.14 37.56
CA GLN A 782 -10.28 -27.29 37.85
C GLN A 782 -11.11 -28.59 37.97
N SER A 783 -12.28 -28.52 38.62
CA SER A 783 -13.21 -29.66 38.76
C SER A 783 -13.68 -30.16 37.39
N TYR A 784 -14.01 -29.25 36.47
CA TYR A 784 -14.48 -29.64 35.14
C TYR A 784 -13.39 -30.38 34.36
N ILE A 785 -12.14 -29.89 34.41
CA ILE A 785 -11.01 -30.53 33.73
C ILE A 785 -10.73 -31.92 34.30
N ASP A 786 -10.79 -32.08 35.63
CA ASP A 786 -10.54 -33.35 36.31
C ASP A 786 -11.64 -34.39 36.03
N GLU A 787 -12.90 -33.96 35.95
CA GLU A 787 -14.06 -34.83 35.66
C GLU A 787 -14.18 -35.21 34.18
N HIS A 788 -13.68 -34.37 33.27
CA HIS A 788 -13.80 -34.53 31.82
C HIS A 788 -12.40 -34.56 31.16
N PRO A 789 -11.58 -35.60 31.39
CA PRO A 789 -10.25 -35.66 30.81
C PRO A 789 -10.32 -35.72 29.27
N GLY A 790 -9.60 -34.82 28.60
CA GLY A 790 -9.53 -34.79 27.14
C GLY A 790 -8.74 -35.98 26.55
N THR A 791 -8.90 -36.19 25.24
CA THR A 791 -8.30 -37.32 24.52
C THR A 791 -7.38 -36.88 23.39
N GLU A 792 -6.38 -37.71 23.10
CA GLU A 792 -5.45 -37.50 21.97
C GLU A 792 -6.16 -37.57 20.62
N THR A 793 -5.68 -36.79 19.65
CA THR A 793 -6.16 -36.86 18.28
C THR A 793 -5.85 -38.21 17.65
N ARG A 794 -6.83 -38.80 16.95
CA ARG A 794 -6.66 -40.09 16.26
C ARG A 794 -7.10 -39.98 14.80
N ILE A 795 -6.19 -39.56 13.93
CA ILE A 795 -6.43 -39.36 12.49
C ILE A 795 -6.85 -40.63 11.72
N LYS A 796 -6.66 -41.83 12.31
CA LYS A 796 -7.19 -43.08 11.76
C LYS A 796 -8.69 -43.30 12.05
N ILE A 797 -9.23 -42.55 13.01
CA ILE A 797 -10.64 -42.61 13.43
C ILE A 797 -11.38 -41.42 12.85
N THR A 798 -10.89 -40.21 13.10
CA THR A 798 -11.50 -38.95 12.65
C THR A 798 -10.44 -38.07 12.03
N LYS A 799 -10.60 -37.72 10.75
CA LYS A 799 -9.82 -36.67 10.09
C LYS A 799 -10.69 -35.42 9.95
N PRO A 800 -10.18 -34.23 10.30
CA PRO A 800 -10.88 -33.01 9.96
C PRO A 800 -10.93 -32.82 8.44
N PRO A 801 -11.92 -32.08 7.92
CA PRO A 801 -12.01 -31.77 6.49
C PRO A 801 -10.72 -31.11 5.95
N GLY A 802 -10.32 -31.49 4.74
CA GLY A 802 -9.10 -30.98 4.09
C GLY A 802 -7.77 -31.56 4.60
N TYR A 803 -7.78 -32.52 5.53
CA TYR A 803 -6.55 -33.08 6.12
C TYR A 803 -5.64 -33.77 5.10
N ASP A 804 -6.20 -34.63 4.24
CA ASP A 804 -5.42 -35.37 3.24
C ASP A 804 -4.92 -34.45 2.12
N TRP A 805 -5.72 -33.43 1.75
CA TRP A 805 -5.28 -32.36 0.87
C TRP A 805 -4.09 -31.61 1.48
N ALA A 806 -4.19 -31.18 2.74
CA ALA A 806 -3.11 -30.45 3.41
C ALA A 806 -1.83 -31.30 3.49
N GLY A 807 -1.98 -32.63 3.63
CA GLY A 807 -0.86 -33.54 3.56
C GLY A 807 -0.16 -33.58 2.20
N ARG A 808 -0.93 -33.60 1.11
CA ARG A 808 -0.38 -33.50 -0.25
C ARG A 808 0.27 -32.14 -0.51
N THR A 809 -0.39 -31.07 -0.05
CA THR A 809 0.14 -29.69 -0.14
C THR A 809 1.44 -29.56 0.66
N ALA A 810 1.52 -30.12 1.86
CA ALA A 810 2.76 -30.16 2.63
C ALA A 810 3.90 -30.84 1.87
N ALA A 811 3.63 -31.99 1.24
CA ALA A 811 4.64 -32.65 0.41
C ALA A 811 5.06 -31.80 -0.79
N HIS A 812 4.10 -31.14 -1.45
CA HIS A 812 4.37 -30.24 -2.58
C HIS A 812 5.23 -29.03 -2.17
N LEU A 813 4.99 -28.46 -0.99
CA LEU A 813 5.77 -27.36 -0.43
C LEU A 813 7.12 -27.82 0.19
N GLY A 814 7.49 -29.10 0.07
CA GLY A 814 8.72 -29.63 0.66
C GLY A 814 8.70 -29.78 2.18
N ALA A 815 7.55 -29.61 2.84
CA ALA A 815 7.36 -29.78 4.29
C ALA A 815 7.28 -31.26 4.67
N LEU A 816 8.40 -31.96 4.52
CA LEU A 816 8.57 -33.37 4.83
C LEU A 816 9.24 -33.57 6.21
N PRO A 817 8.89 -34.64 6.95
CA PRO A 817 7.84 -35.62 6.62
C PRO A 817 6.44 -35.07 6.95
N VAL A 818 5.47 -35.32 6.06
CA VAL A 818 4.11 -34.74 6.11
C VAL A 818 3.40 -34.96 7.45
N ASN A 819 3.56 -36.17 8.02
CA ASN A 819 2.93 -36.56 9.29
C ASN A 819 3.46 -35.81 10.52
N GLN A 820 4.54 -35.03 10.37
CA GLN A 820 5.07 -34.15 11.42
C GLN A 820 4.70 -32.69 11.18
N ASN A 821 4.20 -32.34 9.99
CA ASN A 821 3.95 -30.97 9.55
C ASN A 821 2.45 -30.62 9.49
N ILE A 822 1.56 -31.61 9.40
CA ILE A 822 0.11 -31.43 9.43
C ILE A 822 -0.48 -32.10 10.66
N ASN A 823 -1.32 -31.36 11.38
CA ASN A 823 -2.02 -31.82 12.57
C ASN A 823 -3.55 -31.75 12.37
N ALA A 824 -4.26 -32.60 13.12
CA ALA A 824 -5.65 -32.37 13.44
C ALA A 824 -5.68 -31.52 14.70
N CYS A 825 -5.75 -30.20 14.56
CA CYS A 825 -5.78 -29.28 15.69
C CYS A 825 -7.05 -29.44 16.49
N HIS A 826 -6.90 -29.50 17.80
CA HIS A 826 -8.01 -29.28 18.73
C HIS A 826 -8.45 -27.81 18.71
N LEU A 827 -9.75 -27.54 18.77
CA LEU A 827 -10.25 -26.19 19.12
C LEU A 827 -10.25 -25.99 20.63
N LEU A 828 -10.78 -26.96 21.38
CA LEU A 828 -10.55 -27.12 22.81
C LEU A 828 -9.46 -28.18 23.00
N GLY A 829 -8.29 -27.77 23.52
CA GLY A 829 -7.13 -28.64 23.69
C GLY A 829 -7.37 -29.82 24.63
N LYS A 830 -6.65 -30.92 24.43
CA LYS A 830 -6.71 -32.13 25.29
C LYS A 830 -6.62 -31.83 26.79
N LYS A 831 -5.71 -30.93 27.19
CA LYS A 831 -5.49 -30.55 28.59
C LYS A 831 -6.61 -29.68 29.18
N LEU A 832 -7.54 -29.22 28.35
CA LEU A 832 -8.71 -28.43 28.69
C LEU A 832 -10.02 -29.21 28.43
N SER A 833 -9.98 -30.54 28.49
CA SER A 833 -11.13 -31.45 28.27
C SER A 833 -11.52 -31.72 26.81
N GLY A 834 -10.70 -31.29 25.84
CA GLY A 834 -10.91 -31.53 24.42
C GLY A 834 -10.97 -32.99 23.98
N SER A 835 -11.98 -33.35 23.20
CA SER A 835 -12.04 -34.66 22.52
C SER A 835 -11.19 -34.66 21.24
N GLY A 836 -10.33 -35.66 21.07
CA GLY A 836 -9.51 -35.88 19.87
C GLY A 836 -10.15 -36.71 18.77
N THR A 837 -11.43 -37.04 18.89
CA THR A 837 -12.19 -37.78 17.87
C THR A 837 -13.53 -37.17 17.53
N ASP A 838 -13.96 -36.10 18.22
CA ASP A 838 -15.18 -35.36 17.87
C ASP A 838 -14.89 -34.41 16.69
N PRO A 839 -15.54 -34.56 15.53
CA PRO A 839 -15.29 -33.73 14.36
C PRO A 839 -15.62 -32.24 14.59
N ARG A 840 -16.47 -31.89 15.56
CA ARG A 840 -16.74 -30.49 15.93
C ARG A 840 -15.56 -29.82 16.62
N ASN A 841 -14.64 -30.61 17.19
CA ASN A 841 -13.48 -30.10 17.93
C ASN A 841 -12.18 -30.17 17.13
N LEU A 842 -12.22 -30.56 15.85
CA LEU A 842 -11.03 -30.82 15.06
C LEU A 842 -11.01 -29.99 13.77
N ALA A 843 -9.89 -29.30 13.53
CA ALA A 843 -9.63 -28.59 12.28
C ALA A 843 -8.25 -28.98 11.71
N THR A 844 -8.13 -28.98 10.38
CA THR A 844 -6.86 -29.25 9.71
C THR A 844 -5.93 -28.06 9.89
N CYS A 845 -4.69 -28.29 10.33
CA CYS A 845 -3.76 -27.21 10.56
C CYS A 845 -2.30 -27.61 10.32
N ALA A 846 -1.45 -26.61 10.11
CA ALA A 846 -0.01 -26.73 10.17
C ALA A 846 0.42 -27.04 11.61
N ARG A 847 1.49 -27.83 11.76
CA ARG A 847 2.06 -28.16 13.06
C ARG A 847 2.41 -26.89 13.85
N GLY A 848 3.04 -25.89 13.21
CA GLY A 848 3.36 -24.59 13.82
C GLY A 848 2.18 -23.82 14.41
N ALA A 849 0.98 -23.95 13.84
CA ALA A 849 -0.22 -23.36 14.44
C ALA A 849 -0.65 -24.09 15.72
N ASN A 850 -0.45 -25.42 15.76
CA ASN A 850 -0.84 -26.26 16.88
C ASN A 850 0.16 -26.24 18.04
N ASP A 851 1.45 -26.37 17.73
CA ASP A 851 2.55 -26.56 18.66
C ASP A 851 3.84 -26.02 18.04
N TRP A 852 4.81 -25.70 18.87
CA TRP A 852 6.09 -25.20 18.42
C TRP A 852 6.73 -26.15 17.41
N GLN A 853 7.25 -25.56 16.33
CA GLN A 853 8.01 -26.24 15.30
C GLN A 853 9.14 -25.32 14.83
N THR A 854 10.37 -25.84 14.78
CA THR A 854 11.50 -25.12 14.22
C THR A 854 11.20 -24.66 12.80
N GLY A 855 11.36 -23.36 12.53
CA GLY A 855 11.07 -22.76 11.21
C GLY A 855 9.61 -22.44 10.93
N SER A 856 8.70 -22.60 11.90
CA SER A 856 7.31 -22.12 11.74
C SER A 856 7.19 -20.62 12.03
N GLN A 857 6.46 -19.88 11.19
CA GLN A 857 6.22 -18.43 11.33
C GLN A 857 5.45 -18.07 12.62
N GLN A 858 4.69 -19.00 13.18
CA GLN A 858 3.92 -18.81 14.41
C GLN A 858 4.81 -18.80 15.67
N GLY A 859 6.04 -19.31 15.57
CA GLY A 859 6.98 -19.38 16.69
C GLY A 859 6.39 -19.99 17.96
N ASP A 860 6.63 -19.33 19.10
CA ASP A 860 6.05 -19.71 20.40
C ASP A 860 4.56 -19.33 20.54
N ASN A 861 4.02 -18.49 19.66
CA ASN A 861 2.66 -17.96 19.70
C ASN A 861 1.65 -18.92 19.03
N ASN A 862 1.67 -20.18 19.44
CA ASN A 862 0.82 -21.26 18.93
C ASN A 862 -0.30 -21.67 19.91
N MET A 863 -1.29 -22.43 19.43
CA MET A 863 -2.44 -22.89 20.20
C MET A 863 -2.03 -23.53 21.54
N LYS A 864 -1.04 -24.44 21.53
CA LYS A 864 -0.59 -25.13 22.74
C LYS A 864 -0.03 -24.20 23.81
N LYS A 865 0.56 -23.07 23.45
CA LYS A 865 0.97 -22.02 24.42
C LYS A 865 -0.25 -21.46 25.12
N TYR A 866 -1.22 -20.94 24.37
CA TYR A 866 -2.41 -20.31 24.97
C TYR A 866 -3.25 -21.29 25.78
N GLU A 867 -3.38 -22.52 25.32
CA GLU A 867 -4.01 -23.58 26.11
C GLU A 867 -3.25 -23.88 27.42
N ARG A 868 -1.91 -23.70 27.44
CA ARG A 868 -1.11 -23.86 28.67
C ARG A 868 -1.40 -22.72 29.63
N ASP A 869 -1.43 -21.49 29.13
CA ASP A 869 -1.71 -20.30 29.92
C ASP A 869 -3.11 -20.40 30.57
N VAL A 870 -4.12 -20.85 29.81
CA VAL A 870 -5.46 -21.14 30.33
C VAL A 870 -5.47 -22.26 31.36
N ALA A 871 -4.78 -23.37 31.08
CA ALA A 871 -4.69 -24.48 32.04
C ALA A 871 -4.00 -24.06 33.35
N ASP A 872 -2.99 -23.18 33.27
CA ASP A 872 -2.26 -22.67 34.41
C ASP A 872 -3.12 -21.68 35.22
N ALA A 873 -3.92 -20.83 34.56
CA ALA A 873 -4.89 -19.96 35.21
C ALA A 873 -5.98 -20.74 35.94
N VAL A 874 -6.56 -21.76 35.30
CA VAL A 874 -7.54 -22.66 35.94
C VAL A 874 -6.93 -23.39 37.13
N ARG A 875 -5.69 -23.88 37.01
CA ARG A 875 -4.96 -24.52 38.12
C ARG A 875 -4.64 -23.53 39.25
N GLY A 876 -4.46 -22.26 38.91
CA GLY A 876 -4.35 -21.14 39.85
C GLY A 876 -5.65 -20.80 40.58
N GLY A 877 -6.74 -21.52 40.30
CA GLY A 877 -8.04 -21.35 40.94
C GLY A 877 -8.95 -20.35 40.25
N GLN A 878 -8.65 -19.94 39.02
CA GLN A 878 -9.52 -19.04 38.26
C GLN A 878 -10.65 -19.82 37.56
N ASP A 879 -11.83 -19.20 37.50
CA ASP A 879 -12.90 -19.58 36.58
C ASP A 879 -12.59 -18.91 35.23
N VAL A 880 -12.34 -19.68 34.17
CA VAL A 880 -11.89 -19.14 32.88
C VAL A 880 -12.92 -19.37 31.79
N PHE A 881 -13.53 -18.29 31.31
CA PHE A 881 -14.30 -18.28 30.08
C PHE A 881 -13.34 -18.40 28.89
N TYR A 882 -13.52 -19.41 28.05
CA TYR A 882 -12.62 -19.73 26.96
C TYR A 882 -13.41 -19.93 25.67
N ARG A 883 -12.97 -19.33 24.57
CA ARG A 883 -13.59 -19.49 23.25
C ARG A 883 -12.51 -19.61 22.20
N VAL A 884 -12.72 -20.56 21.28
CA VAL A 884 -11.90 -20.71 20.08
C VAL A 884 -12.81 -20.74 18.87
N THR A 885 -12.48 -19.98 17.83
CA THR A 885 -13.18 -19.98 16.54
C THR A 885 -12.18 -20.26 15.44
N ALA A 886 -12.42 -21.31 14.65
CA ALA A 886 -11.71 -21.56 13.40
C ALA A 886 -12.20 -20.57 12.33
N THR A 887 -11.28 -19.78 11.78
CA THR A 887 -11.60 -18.77 10.77
C THR A 887 -11.27 -19.30 9.39
N TYR A 888 -12.17 -19.14 8.43
CA TYR A 888 -12.03 -19.67 7.07
C TYR A 888 -12.12 -18.55 6.03
N SER A 889 -11.48 -18.74 4.87
CA SER A 889 -11.69 -17.91 3.69
C SER A 889 -12.64 -18.63 2.74
N GLY A 890 -13.84 -18.08 2.56
CA GLY A 890 -14.87 -18.60 1.65
C GLY A 890 -15.29 -20.04 1.94
N ARG A 891 -15.36 -20.87 0.90
CA ARG A 891 -15.89 -22.26 0.95
C ARG A 891 -14.87 -23.30 1.42
N ARG A 892 -13.67 -22.88 1.81
CA ARG A 892 -12.56 -23.80 2.09
C ARG A 892 -12.80 -24.63 3.34
N THR A 893 -12.35 -25.88 3.31
CA THR A 893 -12.46 -26.81 4.44
C THR A 893 -11.32 -26.68 5.44
N VAL A 894 -10.24 -25.99 5.07
CA VAL A 894 -9.07 -25.70 5.93
C VAL A 894 -9.10 -24.24 6.37
N PRO A 895 -8.97 -23.94 7.67
CA PRO A 895 -9.04 -22.57 8.18
C PRO A 895 -7.78 -21.77 7.83
N ILE A 896 -7.93 -20.45 7.75
CA ILE A 896 -6.82 -19.50 7.69
C ILE A 896 -6.11 -19.34 9.04
N GLY A 897 -6.78 -19.71 10.14
CA GLY A 897 -6.24 -19.62 11.49
C GLY A 897 -7.30 -19.77 12.56
N PHE A 898 -6.92 -19.51 13.81
CA PHE A 898 -7.75 -19.73 14.99
C PHE A 898 -7.77 -18.48 15.86
N ARG A 899 -8.95 -17.93 16.12
CA ARG A 899 -9.13 -16.87 17.10
C ARG A 899 -9.36 -17.48 18.47
N ILE A 900 -8.51 -17.16 19.42
CA ILE A 900 -8.57 -17.66 20.79
C ILE A 900 -8.83 -16.49 21.72
N SER A 901 -9.87 -16.61 22.55
CA SER A 901 -10.14 -15.67 23.62
C SER A 901 -10.30 -16.37 24.97
N ALA A 902 -9.75 -15.78 26.01
CA ALA A 902 -9.88 -16.26 27.37
C ALA A 902 -10.06 -15.09 28.33
N TYR A 903 -10.96 -15.23 29.31
CA TYR A 903 -11.12 -14.29 30.41
C TYR A 903 -11.29 -15.05 31.72
N GLY A 904 -10.41 -14.80 32.68
CA GLY A 904 -10.40 -15.43 33.99
C GLY A 904 -11.01 -14.55 35.08
N ILE A 905 -11.63 -15.18 36.07
CA ILE A 905 -12.06 -14.55 37.32
C ILE A 905 -11.35 -15.28 38.46
N THR A 906 -10.61 -14.54 39.28
CA THR A 906 -9.92 -15.08 40.46
C THR A 906 -10.92 -15.49 41.55
N PRO A 907 -10.53 -16.34 42.52
CA PRO A 907 -11.39 -16.70 43.66
C PRO A 907 -11.94 -15.52 44.46
N GLY A 908 -11.25 -14.37 44.42
CA GLY A 908 -11.68 -13.12 45.07
C GLY A 908 -12.67 -12.28 44.25
N GLY A 909 -13.07 -12.75 43.06
CA GLY A 909 -13.96 -12.03 42.14
C GLY A 909 -13.28 -10.93 41.32
N GLY A 910 -11.95 -10.81 41.41
CA GLY A 910 -11.15 -9.88 40.60
C GLY A 910 -10.75 -10.46 39.23
N PRO A 911 -10.35 -9.62 38.27
CA PRO A 911 -9.95 -10.04 36.93
C PRO A 911 -8.73 -10.96 36.98
N GLY A 912 -8.70 -11.94 36.09
CA GLY A 912 -7.69 -12.98 35.97
C GLY A 912 -6.97 -12.95 34.63
N ILE A 913 -6.74 -14.11 34.03
CA ILE A 913 -6.11 -14.22 32.71
C ILE A 913 -6.94 -13.51 31.64
N GLU A 914 -6.29 -12.85 30.70
CA GLU A 914 -6.93 -12.26 29.52
C GLU A 914 -6.12 -12.62 28.27
N ILE A 915 -6.81 -13.17 27.27
CA ILE A 915 -6.23 -13.58 25.99
C ILE A 915 -7.23 -13.17 24.90
N ASN A 916 -6.76 -12.59 23.80
CA ASN A 916 -7.55 -12.37 22.58
C ASN A 916 -6.68 -12.40 21.31
N VAL A 917 -6.18 -13.57 20.92
CA VAL A 917 -5.15 -13.73 19.87
C VAL A 917 -5.72 -14.36 18.60
N PHE A 918 -5.01 -14.19 17.48
CA PHE A 918 -5.22 -14.97 16.26
C PHE A 918 -3.96 -15.78 15.94
N VAL A 919 -4.12 -17.09 15.78
CA VAL A 919 -3.03 -18.02 15.41
C VAL A 919 -3.18 -18.39 13.95
N SER A 920 -2.30 -17.88 13.08
CA SER A 920 -2.31 -18.16 11.64
C SER A 920 -2.06 -19.65 11.35
N ASN A 921 -2.66 -20.16 10.27
CA ASN A 921 -2.49 -21.52 9.78
C ASN A 921 -1.47 -21.63 8.62
N THR A 922 -0.30 -21.03 8.81
CA THR A 922 0.80 -21.04 7.84
C THR A 922 1.65 -22.32 7.92
N LEU A 923 1.94 -22.90 6.76
CA LEU A 923 2.92 -23.97 6.55
C LEU A 923 3.93 -23.52 5.47
N ALA A 924 5.23 -23.59 5.77
CA ALA A 924 6.31 -23.31 4.81
C ALA A 924 6.09 -21.99 4.04
N GLY A 925 5.80 -20.90 4.76
CA GLY A 925 5.60 -19.58 4.17
C GLY A 925 4.22 -19.32 3.54
N ARG A 926 3.34 -20.32 3.46
CA ARG A 926 2.01 -20.19 2.84
C ARG A 926 0.87 -20.59 3.78
N ASN A 927 -0.21 -19.81 3.78
CA ASN A 927 -1.39 -20.10 4.60
C ASN A 927 -2.22 -21.24 3.98
N LEU A 928 -2.39 -22.34 4.71
CA LEU A 928 -3.12 -23.53 4.22
C LEU A 928 -4.59 -23.24 3.90
N GLY A 929 -5.21 -22.25 4.55
CA GLY A 929 -6.58 -21.82 4.30
C GLY A 929 -6.74 -20.79 3.18
N MET A 930 -5.69 -20.48 2.43
CA MET A 930 -5.70 -19.47 1.34
C MET A 930 -5.34 -20.03 -0.03
N PHE A 931 -5.19 -21.35 -0.18
CA PHE A 931 -4.78 -21.94 -1.45
C PHE A 931 -5.86 -21.82 -2.54
N ASN A 932 -5.38 -21.59 -3.76
CA ASN A 932 -6.16 -21.69 -4.99
C ASN A 932 -5.54 -22.77 -5.89
N ASP A 933 -6.39 -23.44 -6.67
CA ASP A 933 -5.95 -24.34 -7.71
C ASP A 933 -5.21 -23.55 -8.81
N GLN A 934 -3.99 -23.94 -9.15
CA GLN A 934 -3.14 -23.16 -10.06
C GLN A 934 -3.64 -23.12 -11.51
N HIS A 935 -4.53 -24.05 -11.90
CA HIS A 935 -5.05 -24.12 -13.27
C HIS A 935 -6.39 -23.41 -13.44
N THR A 936 -7.20 -23.38 -12.37
CA THR A 936 -8.57 -22.86 -12.39
C THR A 936 -8.77 -21.63 -11.50
N ASN A 937 -7.77 -21.27 -10.70
CA ASN A 937 -7.79 -20.24 -9.64
C ASN A 937 -8.94 -20.40 -8.63
N ARG A 938 -9.57 -21.59 -8.56
CA ARG A 938 -10.66 -21.87 -7.62
C ARG A 938 -10.12 -22.11 -6.22
N GLN A 939 -10.89 -21.69 -5.22
CA GLN A 939 -10.56 -21.94 -3.82
C GLN A 939 -10.45 -23.45 -3.56
N ILE A 940 -9.32 -23.88 -3.00
CA ILE A 940 -9.09 -25.26 -2.57
C ILE A 940 -8.43 -25.29 -1.18
N PRO A 941 -8.68 -26.33 -0.37
CA PRO A 941 -9.63 -27.42 -0.62
C PRO A 941 -11.05 -26.98 -0.25
N THR A 942 -12.04 -27.46 -1.01
CA THR A 942 -13.47 -27.29 -0.69
C THR A 942 -14.13 -28.66 -0.52
N GLY A 943 -15.36 -28.70 0.01
CA GLY A 943 -16.01 -29.93 0.49
C GLY A 943 -16.26 -31.07 -0.51
N SER A 944 -15.91 -30.91 -1.79
CA SER A 944 -16.08 -31.92 -2.84
C SER A 944 -14.77 -32.58 -3.34
N GLU A 945 -13.60 -32.19 -2.83
CA GLU A 945 -12.28 -32.68 -3.32
C GLU A 945 -11.43 -33.39 -2.25
N ALA A 946 -12.08 -34.03 -1.26
CA ALA A 946 -11.40 -34.79 -0.21
C ALA A 946 -10.78 -36.09 -0.75
#